data_AF-A0A357KSR4-F1
#
_entry.id   AF-A0A357KSR4-F1
#
_cell.length_a   1.000
_cell.length_b   1.000
_cell.length_c   1.000
_cell.angle_alpha   90.00
_cell.angle_beta   90.00
_cell.angle_gamma   90.00
#
_symmetry.space_group_name_H-M   'P 1'
#
loop_
_entity.id
_entity.type
_entity.pdbx_description
1 polymer ?
#
loop_
_entity_poly.entity_id
_entity_poly.type
_entity_poly.pdbx_seq_one_letter_code
_entity_poly.pdbx_strand_id
1 'polypeptide(L)'
;MRGKTVVGVRGFSLLTALIAGSIGGSVFAGALDDRLSAAERLLEEGKAVHARAELLAVRKSASDEATRSRAIELLAATDRRLRLMEEVELSLQKADLALAQGDLRLAETHAHAARRSDKATDADRQRADAVLAGAQAVRAELAPLAGSTLAQAEQDFLNERYAEAKAGLSSLVRSGVPLTQEQMASVNRHQDRIYELERQRGSVFEAEYVPLSVMRGAAPVGQGQSTAPIAVQAPAIPAGAGWQQSEGGGGGGGGADPLQEAAAIDAQRVLNEAEAAFGAERWNEAVEKYTLVTTTFARYLTSDQVNTARERAAEARAMLGAPAGGGSLEGEINRRQVMREEAQAVLNNLITQSRDALARGDVQTSRNRAAEARLKWNEAYTNGLFSEEQYRQKVAEIDQLLREIDSTSETLTRAEIERREKELSAEEARTRAQQQSERQARINENLLRLRQLQAEQKYEEALQVVDQVLFLDPLNPAALLLKDVLRDVVLYRDFDRARRDRGLSYARETVDLEQSLIIPESLMAYPPDWPEMSFRRGEIQSYTESDADRRVLAALETRRIPASFTDNSLQDVLAFVATVTNINLDVDWESLQQLGIERDKLISLELAEVPARVVLDRVLEKAQPDAFSKAGWAVNDGVLVVAADEALRRNTFIVIYDIRDLLFQIPNFDDAPRLDLDQVLNQGQQGGGGGGGSIFEDNEDAEGEGPTEEELTDQILEIVQTNVDFEGWRDNGGSTGVVQVLNGNLIITNTARNHRQIQGLLNQLREIRAVQINVESRFLSVSQDFFEQIGFDLDIYFNAQNEQFDAVQRQLQAFGQGSLANEGTSVLPSDIVGGVRNANNRGYIFDGLDANGAPQFRFDEQPFSVPAPSTLSVVPAQQNSLGIVDTLLQGSGTAFAQAITAVNPALAVAGTFLDDVQVDFLIEATQSDQRNVSLSAPRLTFSNGRSANIAVVNQIGFVSDLQPVVGTSSVAFDPTIGRINSGFSLAVRGVASADRRYVTLTVQAGVSGTPTFTSQQISAIAGGTGGTQGGATISSNIQVPQIDVTQVNTGVTVPDRGTLLIGGQRLTTELELETGVPVLSKLPVINRFFTNRAEVREESTLMILIKPTILIQNEEEEKNFPGLQDQLRNPFR
;
A
#
# COMPACT_ATOMS: atom_id res chain seq x y z
N MET A 1 -20.38 25.35 61.67
CA MET A 1 -21.76 25.74 61.28
C MET A 1 -21.67 27.00 60.41
N ARG A 2 -22.36 27.03 59.26
CA ARG A 2 -22.45 28.17 58.30
C ARG A 2 -21.11 28.57 57.64
N GLY A 3 -21.06 29.00 56.39
CA GLY A 3 -22.12 29.12 55.38
C GLY A 3 -21.53 29.43 53.99
N LYS A 4 -22.28 29.13 52.92
CA LYS A 4 -21.88 29.43 51.53
C LYS A 4 -21.82 30.95 51.28
N THR A 5 -20.88 31.40 50.45
CA THR A 5 -21.07 32.58 49.60
C THR A 5 -20.47 32.30 48.21
N VAL A 6 -21.21 32.70 47.17
CA VAL A 6 -20.83 32.54 45.76
C VAL A 6 -19.89 33.67 45.34
N VAL A 7 -18.84 33.36 44.58
CA VAL A 7 -18.05 34.33 43.83
C VAL A 7 -18.11 33.94 42.35
N GLY A 8 -18.55 34.85 41.50
CA GLY A 8 -18.82 34.58 40.09
C GLY A 8 -17.57 34.54 39.22
N VAL A 9 -17.57 33.65 38.22
CA VAL A 9 -16.50 33.52 37.23
C VAL A 9 -16.58 34.66 36.21
N ARG A 10 -15.96 35.81 36.53
CA ARG A 10 -15.46 36.75 35.52
C ARG A 10 -14.03 36.35 35.17
N GLY A 11 -13.88 35.45 34.21
CA GLY A 11 -12.59 34.84 33.86
C GLY A 11 -12.48 34.30 32.44
N PHE A 12 -13.36 34.74 31.53
CA PHE A 12 -13.36 34.34 30.11
C PHE A 12 -13.10 35.57 29.23
N SER A 13 -11.85 36.03 29.17
CA SER A 13 -11.49 37.21 28.35
C SER A 13 -10.03 37.28 27.87
N LEU A 14 -9.23 36.22 28.03
CA LEU A 14 -7.78 36.24 27.70
C LEU A 14 -7.35 35.21 26.64
N LEU A 15 -8.16 34.19 26.33
CA LEU A 15 -7.80 33.17 25.32
C LEU A 15 -8.26 33.51 23.89
N THR A 16 -9.25 34.40 23.73
CA THR A 16 -9.89 34.69 22.43
C THR A 16 -9.18 35.77 21.60
N ALA A 17 -8.11 36.39 22.13
CA ALA A 17 -7.48 37.56 21.54
C ALA A 17 -6.32 37.25 20.56
N LEU A 18 -5.82 36.01 20.51
CA LEU A 18 -4.58 35.68 19.80
C LEU A 18 -4.75 35.19 18.34
N ILE A 19 -5.97 35.20 17.79
CA ILE A 19 -6.28 34.64 16.45
C ILE A 19 -6.48 35.75 15.38
N ALA A 20 -6.31 37.03 15.75
CA ALA A 20 -6.51 38.16 14.83
C ALA A 20 -5.22 38.96 14.57
N GLY A 21 -4.60 38.76 13.39
CA GLY A 21 -3.58 39.68 12.86
C GLY A 21 -2.46 39.02 12.05
N SER A 22 -2.53 39.09 10.71
CA SER A 22 -1.52 38.56 9.79
C SER A 22 -0.85 39.66 8.94
N ILE A 23 0.17 40.34 9.49
CA ILE A 23 1.11 41.16 8.69
C ILE A 23 2.51 41.10 9.35
N GLY A 24 3.55 40.70 8.60
CA GLY A 24 4.97 40.88 8.97
C GLY A 24 5.73 39.60 9.33
N GLY A 25 6.62 39.16 8.44
CA GLY A 25 7.35 37.87 8.51
C GLY A 25 8.54 37.80 9.47
N SER A 26 8.51 38.48 10.63
CA SER A 26 9.63 38.49 11.60
C SER A 26 9.23 38.28 13.06
N VAL A 27 7.99 37.86 13.33
CA VAL A 27 7.44 37.68 14.69
C VAL A 27 7.20 36.19 15.04
N PHE A 28 7.36 35.28 14.08
CA PHE A 28 6.94 33.88 14.22
C PHE A 28 7.77 33.01 15.17
N ALA A 29 9.04 33.34 15.45
CA ALA A 29 9.87 32.53 16.35
C ALA A 29 9.36 32.56 17.81
N GLY A 30 9.19 33.77 18.38
CA GLY A 30 8.69 33.93 19.75
C GLY A 30 7.31 33.33 19.97
N ALA A 31 6.43 33.39 18.96
CA ALA A 31 5.09 32.80 19.02
C ALA A 31 5.07 31.25 19.05
N LEU A 32 6.16 30.58 18.66
CA LEU A 32 6.30 29.12 18.75
C LEU A 32 6.93 28.69 20.08
N ASP A 33 7.93 29.42 20.56
CA ASP A 33 8.52 29.18 21.88
C ASP A 33 7.50 29.45 23.00
N ASP A 34 6.69 30.50 22.90
CA ASP A 34 5.56 30.74 23.82
C ASP A 34 4.56 29.57 23.84
N ARG A 35 4.34 28.89 22.70
CA ARG A 35 3.48 27.70 22.60
C ARG A 35 4.15 26.44 23.15
N LEU A 36 5.46 26.28 22.99
CA LEU A 36 6.22 25.23 23.68
C LEU A 36 6.13 25.42 25.21
N SER A 37 6.39 26.63 25.70
CA SER A 37 6.27 26.97 27.12
C SER A 37 4.82 26.88 27.64
N ALA A 38 3.81 27.07 26.80
CA ALA A 38 2.41 26.77 27.15
C ALA A 38 2.14 25.26 27.22
N ALA A 39 2.68 24.46 26.30
CA ALA A 39 2.54 23.01 26.31
C ALA A 39 3.26 22.36 27.50
N GLU A 40 4.44 22.83 27.88
CA GLU A 40 5.16 22.38 29.08
C GLU A 40 4.34 22.67 30.35
N ARG A 41 3.78 23.88 30.51
CA ARG A 41 2.84 24.20 31.61
C ARG A 41 1.59 23.32 31.61
N LEU A 42 1.00 23.04 30.45
CA LEU A 42 -0.15 22.11 30.34
C LEU A 42 0.23 20.67 30.74
N LEU A 43 1.49 20.26 30.58
CA LEU A 43 1.99 18.97 31.07
C LEU A 43 2.19 18.97 32.59
N GLU A 44 2.63 20.07 33.18
CA GLU A 44 2.72 20.25 34.64
C GLU A 44 1.33 20.26 35.30
N GLU A 45 0.35 20.92 34.67
CA GLU A 45 -1.06 20.90 35.08
C GLU A 45 -1.77 19.55 34.85
N GLY A 46 -1.09 18.54 34.31
CA GLY A 46 -1.64 17.21 34.05
C GLY A 46 -2.58 17.11 32.84
N LYS A 47 -2.75 18.20 32.07
CA LYS A 47 -3.63 18.30 30.89
C LYS A 47 -2.95 17.75 29.62
N ALA A 48 -2.46 16.51 29.70
CA ALA A 48 -1.68 15.87 28.64
C ALA A 48 -2.36 15.86 27.26
N VAL A 49 -3.69 15.79 27.19
CA VAL A 49 -4.43 15.85 25.91
C VAL A 49 -4.30 17.23 25.25
N HIS A 50 -4.34 18.30 26.04
CA HIS A 50 -4.22 19.68 25.54
C HIS A 50 -2.77 19.99 25.14
N ALA A 51 -1.80 19.61 25.99
CA ALA A 51 -0.38 19.73 25.66
C ALA A 51 -0.03 19.03 24.34
N ARG A 52 -0.55 17.82 24.11
CA ARG A 52 -0.35 17.10 22.85
C ARG A 52 -0.89 17.84 21.64
N ALA A 53 -2.03 18.53 21.77
CA ALA A 53 -2.60 19.31 20.68
C ALA A 53 -1.71 20.50 20.31
N GLU A 54 -1.22 21.24 21.31
CA GLU A 54 -0.27 22.36 21.09
C GLU A 54 1.05 21.87 20.50
N LEU A 55 1.64 20.80 21.02
CA LEU A 55 2.91 20.26 20.48
C LEU A 55 2.79 19.73 19.05
N LEU A 56 1.63 19.17 18.68
CA LEU A 56 1.35 18.79 17.28
C LEU A 56 1.17 20.01 16.38
N ALA A 57 0.58 21.10 16.88
CA ALA A 57 0.49 22.36 16.16
C ALA A 57 1.89 22.96 15.95
N VAL A 58 2.69 23.09 17.01
CA VAL A 58 4.09 23.55 16.95
C VAL A 58 4.90 22.69 15.99
N ARG A 59 4.79 21.35 16.03
CA ARG A 59 5.49 20.47 15.08
C ARG A 59 5.09 20.72 13.63
N LYS A 60 3.83 21.09 13.34
CA LYS A 60 3.36 21.42 11.99
C LYS A 60 3.85 22.80 11.52
N SER A 61 3.99 23.76 12.42
CA SER A 61 4.39 25.14 12.11
C SER A 61 5.87 25.47 12.29
N ALA A 62 6.65 24.63 12.98
CA ALA A 62 8.07 24.84 13.21
C ALA A 62 8.88 24.65 11.91
N SER A 63 9.48 25.73 11.43
CA SER A 63 10.46 25.72 10.34
C SER A 63 11.85 25.26 10.81
N ASP A 64 12.25 25.65 12.02
CA ASP A 64 13.52 25.29 12.65
C ASP A 64 13.52 23.86 13.23
N GLU A 65 14.66 23.19 13.12
CA GLU A 65 14.87 21.82 13.59
C GLU A 65 15.06 21.76 15.12
N ALA A 66 15.59 22.81 15.78
CA ALA A 66 15.69 22.83 17.24
C ALA A 66 14.29 22.87 17.90
N THR A 67 13.43 23.79 17.47
CA THR A 67 12.01 23.84 17.90
C THR A 67 11.27 22.53 17.59
N ARG A 68 11.50 21.94 16.41
CA ARG A 68 10.85 20.70 15.96
C ARG A 68 11.29 19.47 16.77
N SER A 69 12.59 19.29 16.99
CA SER A 69 13.15 18.20 17.79
C SER A 69 12.71 18.28 19.25
N ARG A 70 12.71 19.47 19.86
CA ARG A 70 12.18 19.69 21.20
C ARG A 70 10.67 19.37 21.31
N ALA A 71 9.89 19.76 20.30
CA ALA A 71 8.47 19.39 20.23
C ALA A 71 8.26 17.86 20.14
N ILE A 72 9.13 17.14 19.41
CA ILE A 72 9.09 15.67 19.30
C ILE A 72 9.45 14.99 20.63
N GLU A 73 10.45 15.49 21.35
CA GLU A 73 10.83 15.00 22.69
C GLU A 73 9.66 15.11 23.68
N LEU A 74 9.05 16.31 23.75
CA LEU A 74 7.88 16.59 24.59
C LEU A 74 6.66 15.77 24.16
N LEU A 75 6.44 15.53 22.85
CA LEU A 75 5.40 14.63 22.37
C LEU A 75 5.62 13.20 22.86
N ALA A 76 6.84 12.68 22.81
CA ALA A 76 7.15 11.35 23.31
C ALA A 76 6.92 11.22 24.82
N ALA A 77 7.23 12.26 25.61
CA ALA A 77 6.89 12.32 27.03
C ALA A 77 5.36 12.36 27.27
N THR A 78 4.65 13.14 26.47
CA THR A 78 3.18 13.28 26.51
C THR A 78 2.47 11.97 26.17
N ASP A 79 2.90 11.30 25.10
CA ASP A 79 2.36 10.01 24.66
C ASP A 79 2.69 8.85 25.63
N ARG A 80 3.72 8.98 26.47
CA ARG A 80 3.93 8.08 27.63
C ARG A 80 2.90 8.35 28.72
N ARG A 81 2.67 9.63 29.10
CA ARG A 81 1.66 9.99 30.12
C ARG A 81 0.23 9.61 29.70
N LEU A 82 -0.14 9.83 28.44
CA LEU A 82 -1.47 9.46 27.92
C LEU A 82 -1.73 7.95 27.90
N ARG A 83 -0.70 7.11 27.76
CA ARG A 83 -0.81 5.64 27.87
C ARG A 83 -0.99 5.14 29.30
N LEU A 84 -0.60 5.93 30.30
CA LEU A 84 -0.75 5.63 31.72
C LEU A 84 -1.97 6.31 32.36
N MET A 85 -2.65 7.19 31.62
CA MET A 85 -3.83 7.92 32.07
C MET A 85 -5.06 7.00 32.13
N GLU A 86 -5.90 7.18 33.15
CA GLU A 86 -7.17 6.46 33.24
C GLU A 86 -8.11 6.83 32.08
N GLU A 87 -8.84 5.83 31.57
CA GLU A 87 -9.80 5.94 30.47
C GLU A 87 -10.85 7.06 30.67
N VAL A 88 -11.33 7.25 31.91
CA VAL A 88 -12.32 8.28 32.27
C VAL A 88 -11.70 9.68 32.17
N GLU A 89 -10.55 9.93 32.82
CA GLU A 89 -9.85 11.22 32.75
C GLU A 89 -9.39 11.53 31.31
N LEU A 90 -8.92 10.53 30.57
CA LEU A 90 -8.56 10.68 29.16
C LEU A 90 -9.77 11.12 28.32
N SER A 91 -10.97 10.58 28.60
CA SER A 91 -12.19 11.00 27.91
C SER A 91 -12.63 12.40 28.35
N LEU A 92 -12.52 12.75 29.64
CA LEU A 92 -12.83 14.10 30.14
C LEU A 92 -11.91 15.16 29.52
N GLN A 93 -10.60 14.94 29.48
CA GLN A 93 -9.66 15.88 28.86
C GLN A 93 -9.88 16.03 27.35
N LYS A 94 -10.33 14.98 26.66
CA LYS A 94 -10.78 15.07 25.25
C LYS A 94 -12.06 15.88 25.10
N ALA A 95 -13.00 15.73 26.04
CA ALA A 95 -14.25 16.48 26.04
C ALA A 95 -14.02 17.98 26.30
N ASP A 96 -13.16 18.31 27.26
CA ASP A 96 -12.70 19.68 27.56
C ASP A 96 -12.01 20.32 26.34
N LEU A 97 -11.09 19.60 25.68
CA LEU A 97 -10.39 20.10 24.48
C LEU A 97 -11.36 20.34 23.32
N ALA A 98 -12.26 19.40 23.06
CA ALA A 98 -13.25 19.53 21.98
C ALA A 98 -14.21 20.70 22.23
N LEU A 99 -14.60 20.95 23.49
CA LEU A 99 -15.40 22.12 23.88
C LEU A 99 -14.62 23.43 23.64
N ALA A 100 -13.34 23.48 24.01
CA ALA A 100 -12.47 24.64 23.76
C ALA A 100 -12.25 24.90 22.25
N GLN A 101 -12.17 23.84 21.44
CA GLN A 101 -12.08 23.92 19.98
C GLN A 101 -13.42 24.16 19.27
N GLY A 102 -14.55 24.20 20.00
CA GLY A 102 -15.88 24.41 19.44
C GLY A 102 -16.46 23.20 18.67
N ASP A 103 -15.85 22.01 18.77
CA ASP A 103 -16.40 20.76 18.25
C ASP A 103 -17.36 20.15 19.29
N LEU A 104 -18.55 20.75 19.37
CA LEU A 104 -19.53 20.45 20.42
C LEU A 104 -20.06 19.02 20.32
N ARG A 105 -20.08 18.42 19.13
CA ARG A 105 -20.46 17.01 18.94
C ARG A 105 -19.43 16.05 19.53
N LEU A 106 -18.14 16.31 19.30
CA LEU A 106 -17.06 15.50 19.86
C LEU A 106 -16.98 15.67 21.40
N ALA A 107 -17.20 16.89 21.89
CA ALA A 107 -17.28 17.19 23.32
C ALA A 107 -18.40 16.41 24.03
N GLU A 108 -19.63 16.45 23.49
CA GLU A 108 -20.77 15.69 24.04
C GLU A 108 -20.52 14.17 24.00
N THR A 109 -19.90 13.67 22.94
CA THR A 109 -19.58 12.24 22.79
C THR A 109 -18.64 11.77 23.90
N HIS A 110 -17.54 12.48 24.12
CA HIS A 110 -16.56 12.13 25.15
C HIS A 110 -17.05 12.39 26.58
N ALA A 111 -17.85 13.42 26.81
CA ALA A 111 -18.49 13.67 28.10
C ALA A 111 -19.53 12.59 28.43
N HIS A 112 -20.35 12.15 27.46
CA HIS A 112 -21.26 11.03 27.66
C HIS A 112 -20.55 9.69 27.89
N ALA A 113 -19.42 9.45 27.22
CA ALA A 113 -18.60 8.26 27.47
C ALA A 113 -18.05 8.25 28.91
N ALA A 114 -17.46 9.36 29.36
CA ALA A 114 -16.98 9.53 30.74
C ALA A 114 -18.12 9.33 31.77
N ARG A 115 -19.27 9.99 31.56
CA ARG A 115 -20.42 9.93 32.50
C ARG A 115 -21.04 8.53 32.61
N ARG A 116 -20.97 7.72 31.55
CA ARG A 116 -21.53 6.36 31.50
C ARG A 116 -20.56 5.28 32.01
N SER A 117 -19.29 5.61 32.26
CA SER A 117 -18.31 4.64 32.74
C SER A 117 -18.59 4.21 34.18
N ASP A 118 -18.57 2.89 34.42
CA ASP A 118 -18.70 2.30 35.75
C ASP A 118 -17.54 2.69 36.69
N LYS A 119 -16.38 3.09 36.13
CA LYS A 119 -15.19 3.52 36.87
C LYS A 119 -15.24 5.00 37.29
N ALA A 120 -16.13 5.80 36.71
CA ALA A 120 -16.18 7.23 36.98
C ALA A 120 -16.54 7.54 38.45
N THR A 121 -15.84 8.49 39.05
CA THR A 121 -16.20 9.04 40.36
C THR A 121 -17.35 10.05 40.23
N ASP A 122 -17.96 10.45 41.35
CA ASP A 122 -18.99 11.49 41.33
C ASP A 122 -18.45 12.87 40.93
N ALA A 123 -17.15 13.11 41.11
CA ALA A 123 -16.47 14.31 40.61
C ALA A 123 -16.35 14.26 39.07
N ASP A 124 -16.01 13.10 38.51
CA ASP A 124 -15.90 12.89 37.06
C ASP A 124 -17.25 13.05 36.36
N ARG A 125 -18.33 12.54 36.97
CA ARG A 125 -19.70 12.74 36.50
C ARG A 125 -20.10 14.22 36.52
N GLN A 126 -19.76 14.95 37.59
CA GLN A 126 -20.01 16.39 37.68
C GLN A 126 -19.21 17.19 36.64
N ARG A 127 -17.96 16.81 36.36
CA ARG A 127 -17.13 17.43 35.30
C ARG A 127 -17.72 17.13 33.91
N ALA A 128 -18.14 15.90 33.64
CA ALA A 128 -18.83 15.53 32.41
C ALA A 128 -20.15 16.33 32.22
N ASP A 129 -20.97 16.45 33.25
CA ASP A 129 -22.22 17.23 33.19
C ASP A 129 -21.96 18.73 33.00
N ALA A 130 -20.87 19.28 33.56
CA ALA A 130 -20.45 20.66 33.29
C ALA A 130 -20.03 20.87 31.82
N VAL A 131 -19.31 19.93 31.22
CA VAL A 131 -18.96 19.98 29.78
C VAL A 131 -20.21 19.89 28.90
N LEU A 132 -21.17 19.01 29.24
CA LEU A 132 -22.44 18.91 28.52
C LEU A 132 -23.27 20.20 28.61
N ALA A 133 -23.35 20.81 29.80
CA ALA A 133 -24.03 22.09 29.99
C ALA A 133 -23.33 23.23 29.22
N GLY A 134 -21.99 23.25 29.20
CA GLY A 134 -21.19 24.19 28.42
C GLY A 134 -21.44 24.05 26.93
N ALA A 135 -21.41 22.82 26.39
CA ALA A 135 -21.71 22.55 24.98
C ALA A 135 -23.12 23.00 24.59
N GLN A 136 -24.13 22.77 25.44
CA GLN A 136 -25.50 23.25 25.20
C GLN A 136 -25.60 24.77 25.20
N ALA A 137 -24.91 25.46 26.12
CA ALA A 137 -24.89 26.92 26.17
C ALA A 137 -24.24 27.53 24.92
N VAL A 138 -23.06 27.03 24.51
CA VAL A 138 -22.36 27.51 23.30
C VAL A 138 -23.20 27.21 22.04
N ARG A 139 -23.85 26.04 21.96
CA ARG A 139 -24.74 25.70 20.85
C ARG A 139 -25.93 26.67 20.72
N ALA A 140 -26.53 27.07 21.85
CA ALA A 140 -27.62 28.05 21.85
C ALA A 140 -27.16 29.44 21.37
N GLU A 141 -25.93 29.85 21.70
CA GLU A 141 -25.32 31.09 21.20
C GLU A 141 -24.96 31.06 19.70
N LEU A 142 -24.63 29.90 19.15
CA LEU A 142 -24.24 29.74 17.74
C LEU A 142 -25.43 29.49 16.80
N ALA A 143 -26.58 29.06 17.34
CA ALA A 143 -27.81 28.82 16.58
C ALA A 143 -28.19 29.90 15.54
N PRO A 144 -28.18 31.22 15.85
CA PRO A 144 -28.55 32.25 14.86
C PRO A 144 -27.53 32.43 13.72
N LEU A 145 -26.29 31.94 13.85
CA LEU A 145 -25.25 32.09 12.83
C LEU A 145 -25.24 30.97 11.78
N ALA A 146 -25.98 29.87 12.01
CA ALA A 146 -25.92 28.72 11.12
C ALA A 146 -26.50 28.99 9.72
N GLY A 147 -27.55 29.82 9.62
CA GLY A 147 -28.15 30.18 8.34
C GLY A 147 -27.23 31.06 7.47
N SER A 148 -26.59 32.07 8.06
CA SER A 148 -25.70 32.97 7.33
C SER A 148 -24.38 32.32 6.93
N THR A 149 -23.83 31.44 7.78
CA THR A 149 -22.60 30.71 7.45
C THR A 149 -22.81 29.60 6.44
N LEU A 150 -24.01 28.97 6.38
CA LEU A 150 -24.35 28.07 5.27
C LEU A 150 -24.44 28.84 3.95
N ALA A 151 -25.14 29.98 3.93
CA ALA A 151 -25.24 30.82 2.73
C ALA A 151 -23.86 31.33 2.26
N GLN A 152 -22.96 31.66 3.18
CA GLN A 152 -21.57 32.02 2.84
C GLN A 152 -20.81 30.82 2.25
N ALA A 153 -20.89 29.64 2.85
CA ALA A 153 -20.21 28.45 2.34
C ALA A 153 -20.77 27.99 0.97
N GLU A 154 -22.06 28.16 0.71
CA GLU A 154 -22.69 27.96 -0.60
C GLU A 154 -22.16 28.98 -1.63
N GLN A 155 -21.99 30.25 -1.25
CA GLN A 155 -21.37 31.26 -2.12
C GLN A 155 -19.89 30.96 -2.39
N ASP A 156 -19.10 30.57 -1.38
CA ASP A 156 -17.70 30.19 -1.56
C ASP A 156 -17.58 28.95 -2.47
N PHE A 157 -18.50 27.99 -2.36
CA PHE A 157 -18.57 26.84 -3.27
C PHE A 157 -18.88 27.26 -4.72
N LEU A 158 -19.83 28.19 -4.92
CA LEU A 158 -20.16 28.73 -6.25
C LEU A 158 -19.03 29.60 -6.84
N ASN A 159 -18.21 30.22 -6.00
CA ASN A 159 -17.03 31.02 -6.38
C ASN A 159 -15.75 30.17 -6.52
N GLU A 160 -15.87 28.84 -6.60
CA GLU A 160 -14.76 27.86 -6.71
C GLU A 160 -13.77 27.87 -5.53
N ARG A 161 -14.12 28.52 -4.41
CA ARG A 161 -13.36 28.55 -3.15
C ARG A 161 -13.67 27.32 -2.30
N TYR A 162 -13.32 26.15 -2.84
CA TYR A 162 -13.69 24.86 -2.27
C TYR A 162 -13.07 24.60 -0.89
N ALA A 163 -11.91 25.18 -0.59
CA ALA A 163 -11.25 25.03 0.71
C ALA A 163 -12.03 25.79 1.82
N GLU A 164 -12.41 27.02 1.54
CA GLU A 164 -13.20 27.90 2.41
C GLU A 164 -14.62 27.38 2.58
N ALA A 165 -15.26 26.93 1.49
CA ALA A 165 -16.56 26.26 1.53
C ALA A 165 -16.52 25.00 2.41
N LYS A 166 -15.48 24.16 2.25
CA LYS A 166 -15.28 22.96 3.07
C LYS A 166 -15.09 23.31 4.54
N ALA A 167 -14.31 24.34 4.86
CA ALA A 167 -14.13 24.83 6.22
C ALA A 167 -15.47 25.28 6.85
N GLY A 168 -16.23 26.14 6.15
CA GLY A 168 -17.55 26.61 6.60
C GLY A 168 -18.57 25.48 6.84
N LEU A 169 -18.68 24.54 5.88
CA LEU A 169 -19.54 23.37 6.04
C LEU A 169 -19.09 22.47 7.21
N SER A 170 -17.79 22.30 7.41
CA SER A 170 -17.25 21.51 8.52
C SER A 170 -17.50 22.17 9.89
N SER A 171 -17.44 23.50 9.99
CA SER A 171 -17.70 24.25 11.22
C SER A 171 -19.17 24.15 11.63
N LEU A 172 -20.08 24.19 10.66
CA LEU A 172 -21.50 23.94 10.86
C LEU A 172 -21.77 22.54 11.43
N VAL A 173 -21.21 21.49 10.80
CA VAL A 173 -21.42 20.11 11.26
C VAL A 173 -20.81 19.89 12.65
N ARG A 174 -19.59 20.38 12.93
CA ARG A 174 -18.91 20.19 14.22
C ARG A 174 -19.54 20.99 15.37
N SER A 175 -20.09 22.18 15.08
CA SER A 175 -20.82 22.99 16.07
C SER A 175 -22.06 22.28 16.66
N GLY A 176 -22.59 21.26 15.98
CA GLY A 176 -23.76 20.52 16.45
C GLY A 176 -25.06 21.31 16.50
N VAL A 177 -25.08 22.54 15.95
CA VAL A 177 -26.31 23.36 15.86
C VAL A 177 -27.40 22.60 15.10
N PRO A 178 -28.66 22.61 15.57
CA PRO A 178 -29.77 21.99 14.84
C PRO A 178 -30.02 22.73 13.53
N LEU A 179 -29.79 22.04 12.41
CA LEU A 179 -30.11 22.50 11.06
C LEU A 179 -31.50 22.01 10.64
N THR A 180 -32.19 22.75 9.76
CA THR A 180 -33.42 22.24 9.13
C THR A 180 -33.11 21.07 8.18
N GLN A 181 -34.12 20.28 7.82
CA GLN A 181 -33.94 19.16 6.88
C GLN A 181 -33.39 19.63 5.52
N GLU A 182 -33.80 20.81 5.06
CA GLU A 182 -33.30 21.43 3.81
C GLU A 182 -31.84 21.91 3.96
N GLN A 183 -31.49 22.57 5.07
CA GLN A 183 -30.13 23.01 5.34
C GLN A 183 -29.16 21.82 5.45
N MET A 184 -29.56 20.75 6.14
CA MET A 184 -28.76 19.53 6.26
C MET A 184 -28.59 18.83 4.91
N ALA A 185 -29.63 18.83 4.07
CA ALA A 185 -29.54 18.30 2.70
C ALA A 185 -28.61 19.14 1.81
N SER A 186 -28.58 20.47 1.99
CA SER A 186 -27.63 21.35 1.29
C SER A 186 -26.19 21.09 1.74
N VAL A 187 -25.95 21.01 3.06
CA VAL A 187 -24.64 20.68 3.63
C VAL A 187 -24.11 19.36 3.08
N ASN A 188 -24.90 18.29 3.12
CA ASN A 188 -24.51 16.98 2.59
C ASN A 188 -24.19 17.07 1.09
N ARG A 189 -25.08 17.66 0.28
CA ARG A 189 -24.88 17.81 -1.17
C ARG A 189 -23.56 18.52 -1.52
N HIS A 190 -23.23 19.59 -0.80
CA HIS A 190 -21.99 20.32 -1.04
C HIS A 190 -20.75 19.59 -0.49
N GLN A 191 -20.86 18.87 0.63
CA GLN A 191 -19.78 18.00 1.12
C GLN A 191 -19.47 16.85 0.16
N ASP A 192 -20.50 16.13 -0.31
CA ASP A 192 -20.37 15.05 -1.30
C ASP A 192 -19.73 15.59 -2.59
N ARG A 193 -20.17 16.77 -3.07
CA ARG A 193 -19.63 17.36 -4.28
C ARG A 193 -18.18 17.85 -4.14
N ILE A 194 -17.79 18.39 -2.99
CA ILE A 194 -16.38 18.72 -2.71
C ILE A 194 -15.54 17.44 -2.67
N TYR A 195 -16.05 16.36 -2.05
CA TYR A 195 -15.36 15.07 -2.01
C TYR A 195 -15.16 14.44 -3.41
N GLU A 196 -16.16 14.53 -4.30
CA GLU A 196 -16.01 14.14 -5.71
C GLU A 196 -14.88 14.92 -6.41
N LEU A 197 -14.81 16.24 -6.19
CA LEU A 197 -13.77 17.10 -6.77
C LEU A 197 -12.37 16.75 -6.23
N GLU A 198 -12.24 16.46 -4.94
CA GLU A 198 -10.98 15.98 -4.33
C GLU A 198 -10.54 14.64 -4.93
N ARG A 199 -11.49 13.72 -5.16
CA ARG A 199 -11.23 12.42 -5.79
C ARG A 199 -10.82 12.55 -7.26
N GLN A 200 -11.40 13.50 -8.00
CA GLN A 200 -11.00 13.80 -9.39
C GLN A 200 -9.62 14.46 -9.47
N ARG A 201 -9.28 15.30 -8.48
CA ARG A 201 -8.00 16.02 -8.41
C ARG A 201 -6.85 15.17 -7.86
N GLY A 202 -7.15 14.14 -7.06
CA GLY A 202 -6.14 13.33 -6.36
C GLY A 202 -5.52 14.01 -5.13
N SER A 203 -6.02 15.19 -4.74
CA SER A 203 -5.54 15.95 -3.58
C SER A 203 -6.69 16.62 -2.83
N VAL A 204 -6.62 16.62 -1.51
CA VAL A 204 -7.60 17.25 -0.61
C VAL A 204 -7.51 18.78 -0.70
N PHE A 205 -8.65 19.50 -0.65
CA PHE A 205 -8.66 20.92 -0.38
C PHE A 205 -8.35 21.14 1.11
N GLU A 206 -7.13 21.58 1.40
CA GLU A 206 -6.71 21.93 2.76
C GLU A 206 -7.19 23.34 3.12
N ALA A 207 -7.91 23.45 4.23
CA ALA A 207 -8.19 24.70 4.93
C ALA A 207 -8.01 24.48 6.43
N GLU A 208 -7.55 25.52 7.13
CA GLU A 208 -7.51 25.50 8.59
C GLU A 208 -8.94 25.49 9.15
N TYR A 209 -9.19 24.66 10.17
CA TYR A 209 -10.50 24.60 10.80
C TYR A 209 -10.73 25.86 11.64
N VAL A 210 -11.62 26.73 11.14
CA VAL A 210 -12.08 27.91 11.89
C VAL A 210 -13.41 27.56 12.59
N PRO A 211 -13.46 27.55 13.93
CA PRO A 211 -14.70 27.25 14.64
C PRO A 211 -15.74 28.36 14.44
N LEU A 212 -17.02 27.97 14.41
CA LEU A 212 -18.16 28.84 14.11
C LEU A 212 -18.27 30.06 15.05
N SER A 213 -17.71 29.97 16.25
CA SER A 213 -17.59 31.06 17.23
C SER A 213 -16.67 32.20 16.80
N VAL A 214 -15.62 31.93 16.02
CA VAL A 214 -14.64 32.92 15.56
C VAL A 214 -15.16 33.70 14.34
N MET A 215 -16.01 33.07 13.52
CA MET A 215 -16.65 33.71 12.35
C MET A 215 -17.61 34.86 12.72
N ARG A 216 -17.93 35.04 14.02
CA ARG A 216 -18.75 36.16 14.56
C ARG A 216 -18.14 37.55 14.28
N GLY A 217 -16.85 37.66 13.93
CA GLY A 217 -16.12 38.92 13.80
C GLY A 217 -16.17 39.64 12.43
N ALA A 218 -16.65 39.02 11.36
CA ALA A 218 -16.61 39.58 10.01
C ALA A 218 -17.98 40.11 9.54
N ALA A 219 -18.24 41.40 9.76
CA ALA A 219 -19.43 42.07 9.22
C ALA A 219 -19.13 42.76 7.87
N PRO A 220 -19.90 42.51 6.79
CA PRO A 220 -19.75 43.22 5.52
C PRO A 220 -20.39 44.62 5.56
N VAL A 221 -19.79 45.57 4.83
CA VAL A 221 -20.19 46.99 4.80
C VAL A 221 -20.87 47.34 3.46
N GLY A 222 -22.18 47.64 3.48
CA GLY A 222 -22.94 48.50 2.53
C GLY A 222 -22.99 48.14 1.02
N GLN A 223 -24.01 48.51 0.22
CA GLN A 223 -25.33 49.14 0.44
C GLN A 223 -26.29 48.81 -0.74
N GLY A 224 -27.60 48.74 -0.47
CA GLY A 224 -28.70 48.94 -1.45
C GLY A 224 -29.20 47.69 -2.21
N GLN A 225 -30.51 47.49 -2.48
CA GLN A 225 -31.73 48.26 -2.16
C GLN A 225 -32.99 47.35 -2.13
N SER A 226 -34.01 47.79 -1.37
CA SER A 226 -35.46 47.54 -1.53
C SER A 226 -36.12 46.20 -1.10
N THR A 227 -36.95 46.35 -0.05
CA THR A 227 -38.31 45.77 0.16
C THR A 227 -38.54 44.25 0.29
N ALA A 228 -38.99 43.86 1.50
CA ALA A 228 -39.74 42.65 1.80
C ALA A 228 -41.28 42.91 1.70
N PRO A 229 -42.18 41.99 2.10
CA PRO A 229 -42.54 40.80 1.32
C PRO A 229 -44.05 40.71 1.05
N ILE A 230 -44.46 39.90 0.06
CA ILE A 230 -45.86 39.44 -0.07
C ILE A 230 -45.88 37.93 0.17
N ALA A 231 -46.60 37.51 1.21
CA ALA A 231 -46.77 36.11 1.55
C ALA A 231 -47.89 35.47 0.72
N VAL A 232 -47.65 34.27 0.20
CA VAL A 232 -48.70 33.33 -0.22
C VAL A 232 -48.34 31.95 0.34
N GLN A 233 -49.30 31.30 1.00
CA GLN A 233 -49.11 29.98 1.59
C GLN A 233 -49.10 28.90 0.50
N ALA A 234 -48.18 27.94 0.62
CA ALA A 234 -48.16 26.72 -0.17
C ALA A 234 -49.20 25.69 0.34
N PRO A 235 -49.64 24.78 -0.54
CA PRO A 235 -49.60 23.38 -0.16
C PRO A 235 -49.05 22.43 -1.25
N ALA A 236 -48.20 21.50 -0.79
CA ALA A 236 -47.96 20.13 -1.28
C ALA A 236 -47.75 19.82 -2.77
N ILE A 237 -46.52 19.39 -3.12
CA ILE A 237 -46.23 18.41 -4.19
C ILE A 237 -45.11 17.45 -3.71
N PRO A 238 -45.31 16.13 -3.79
CA PRO A 238 -44.33 15.22 -4.39
C PRO A 238 -45.03 14.19 -5.32
N ALA A 239 -44.39 13.50 -6.27
CA ALA A 239 -43.03 13.56 -6.84
C ALA A 239 -43.12 13.08 -8.31
N GLY A 240 -42.05 13.22 -9.09
CA GLY A 240 -42.01 12.77 -10.48
C GLY A 240 -40.76 11.96 -10.84
N ALA A 241 -40.86 11.30 -12.00
CA ALA A 241 -39.81 10.65 -12.80
C ALA A 241 -39.29 9.26 -12.38
N GLY A 242 -39.49 8.32 -13.32
CA GLY A 242 -38.73 7.08 -13.51
C GLY A 242 -38.97 6.64 -14.97
N TRP A 243 -37.91 6.60 -15.79
CA TRP A 243 -37.99 6.46 -17.25
C TRP A 243 -37.95 5.01 -17.75
N GLN A 244 -38.58 4.72 -18.90
CA GLN A 244 -38.25 3.55 -19.73
C GLN A 244 -38.64 3.72 -21.21
N GLN A 245 -37.66 3.44 -22.09
CA GLN A 245 -37.73 3.01 -23.51
C GLN A 245 -36.79 1.78 -23.59
N SER A 246 -36.83 0.84 -24.54
CA SER A 246 -37.29 0.78 -25.95
C SER A 246 -37.60 -0.69 -26.33
N GLU A 247 -38.69 -1.00 -27.05
CA GLU A 247 -38.78 -1.38 -28.49
C GLU A 247 -38.69 -2.88 -28.90
N GLY A 248 -39.48 -3.23 -29.94
CA GLY A 248 -39.48 -4.50 -30.71
C GLY A 248 -40.73 -5.40 -30.47
N GLY A 249 -41.55 -5.78 -31.46
CA GLY A 249 -41.68 -5.35 -32.88
C GLY A 249 -42.68 -6.21 -33.70
N GLY A 250 -43.42 -5.60 -34.65
CA GLY A 250 -44.30 -6.25 -35.67
C GLY A 250 -45.67 -6.78 -35.20
N GLY A 251 -46.78 -6.81 -35.95
CA GLY A 251 -47.13 -6.40 -37.34
C GLY A 251 -48.33 -7.24 -37.84
N GLY A 252 -49.29 -6.82 -38.68
CA GLY A 252 -49.55 -5.57 -39.44
C GLY A 252 -51.07 -5.41 -39.76
N GLY A 253 -51.48 -5.04 -40.99
CA GLY A 253 -52.91 -4.91 -41.37
C GLY A 253 -53.22 -4.81 -42.88
N GLY A 254 -54.51 -4.71 -43.23
CA GLY A 254 -55.10 -4.53 -44.57
C GLY A 254 -56.63 -4.73 -44.51
N GLY A 255 -57.51 -4.34 -45.44
CA GLY A 255 -57.41 -3.59 -46.71
C GLY A 255 -58.81 -3.63 -47.37
N ALA A 256 -59.26 -2.56 -48.04
CA ALA A 256 -60.61 -2.51 -48.63
C ALA A 256 -60.67 -3.19 -50.01
N ASP A 257 -61.76 -3.91 -50.30
CA ASP A 257 -61.83 -4.89 -51.39
C ASP A 257 -62.66 -4.42 -52.61
N PRO A 258 -62.05 -4.21 -53.80
CA PRO A 258 -62.76 -3.77 -55.02
C PRO A 258 -63.72 -4.81 -55.61
N LEU A 259 -63.76 -6.06 -55.13
CA LEU A 259 -64.80 -7.02 -55.54
C LEU A 259 -66.22 -6.62 -55.12
N GLN A 260 -66.36 -5.80 -54.07
CA GLN A 260 -67.67 -5.47 -53.49
C GLN A 260 -68.49 -4.50 -54.36
N GLU A 261 -67.81 -3.63 -55.12
CA GLU A 261 -68.45 -2.60 -55.95
C GLU A 261 -69.00 -3.20 -57.26
N ALA A 262 -68.31 -4.19 -57.84
CA ALA A 262 -68.80 -4.94 -59.00
C ALA A 262 -70.05 -5.78 -58.68
N ALA A 263 -70.09 -6.41 -57.49
CA ALA A 263 -71.21 -7.26 -57.07
C ALA A 263 -72.53 -6.49 -56.90
N ALA A 264 -72.47 -5.20 -56.53
CA ALA A 264 -73.65 -4.34 -56.41
C ALA A 264 -74.28 -3.97 -57.77
N ILE A 265 -73.45 -3.83 -58.83
CA ILE A 265 -73.94 -3.51 -60.18
C ILE A 265 -74.69 -4.72 -60.78
N ASP A 266 -74.16 -5.92 -60.64
CA ASP A 266 -74.85 -7.14 -61.11
C ASP A 266 -76.15 -7.42 -60.34
N ALA A 267 -76.18 -7.16 -59.03
CA ALA A 267 -77.39 -7.26 -58.22
C ALA A 267 -78.54 -6.40 -58.79
N GLN A 268 -78.25 -5.15 -59.16
CA GLN A 268 -79.23 -4.21 -59.70
C GLN A 268 -79.70 -4.62 -61.11
N ARG A 269 -78.82 -5.19 -61.94
CA ARG A 269 -79.16 -5.68 -63.28
C ARG A 269 -80.15 -6.85 -63.22
N VAL A 270 -79.90 -7.85 -62.38
CA VAL A 270 -80.77 -9.04 -62.29
C VAL A 270 -82.15 -8.71 -61.70
N LEU A 271 -82.23 -7.74 -60.77
CA LEU A 271 -83.52 -7.22 -60.29
C LEU A 271 -84.37 -6.64 -61.43
N ASN A 272 -83.78 -5.77 -62.26
CA ASN A 272 -84.48 -5.16 -63.40
C ASN A 272 -84.93 -6.20 -64.45
N GLU A 273 -84.14 -7.26 -64.66
CA GLU A 273 -84.54 -8.39 -65.52
C GLU A 273 -85.71 -9.20 -64.95
N ALA A 274 -85.80 -9.33 -63.62
CA ALA A 274 -86.93 -9.98 -62.95
C ALA A 274 -88.22 -9.15 -63.10
N GLU A 275 -88.12 -7.83 -62.91
CA GLU A 275 -89.19 -6.87 -63.18
C GLU A 275 -89.71 -6.99 -64.63
N ALA A 276 -88.80 -7.08 -65.60
CA ALA A 276 -89.14 -7.21 -67.02
C ALA A 276 -89.82 -8.56 -67.34
N ALA A 277 -89.37 -9.66 -66.73
CA ALA A 277 -90.01 -10.97 -66.90
C ALA A 277 -91.41 -11.03 -66.27
N PHE A 278 -91.60 -10.37 -65.13
CA PHE A 278 -92.89 -10.23 -64.45
C PHE A 278 -93.87 -9.38 -65.28
N GLY A 279 -93.42 -8.23 -65.78
CA GLY A 279 -94.21 -7.36 -66.67
C GLY A 279 -94.55 -7.99 -68.03
N ALA A 280 -93.81 -9.03 -68.44
CA ALA A 280 -94.06 -9.82 -69.64
C ALA A 280 -94.92 -11.08 -69.39
N GLU A 281 -95.55 -11.20 -68.21
CA GLU A 281 -96.40 -12.33 -67.77
C GLU A 281 -95.69 -13.70 -67.75
N ARG A 282 -94.35 -13.72 -67.71
CA ARG A 282 -93.56 -14.96 -67.68
C ARG A 282 -93.35 -15.44 -66.25
N TRP A 283 -94.44 -15.84 -65.60
CA TRP A 283 -94.48 -16.10 -64.16
C TRP A 283 -93.39 -17.05 -63.64
N ASN A 284 -93.06 -18.14 -64.36
CA ASN A 284 -91.96 -19.03 -63.98
C ASN A 284 -90.58 -18.35 -64.00
N GLU A 285 -90.26 -17.62 -65.09
CA GLU A 285 -88.98 -16.90 -65.24
C GLU A 285 -88.86 -15.78 -64.19
N ALA A 286 -89.96 -15.08 -63.92
CA ALA A 286 -90.03 -14.05 -62.88
C ALA A 286 -89.80 -14.62 -61.47
N VAL A 287 -90.45 -15.74 -61.12
CA VAL A 287 -90.26 -16.41 -59.81
C VAL A 287 -88.81 -16.83 -59.61
N GLU A 288 -88.16 -17.38 -60.62
CA GLU A 288 -86.76 -17.82 -60.55
C GLU A 288 -85.83 -16.63 -60.34
N LYS A 289 -85.91 -15.58 -61.19
CA LYS A 289 -85.05 -14.40 -61.07
C LYS A 289 -85.25 -13.63 -59.76
N TYR A 290 -86.48 -13.39 -59.30
CA TYR A 290 -86.71 -12.76 -58.00
C TYR A 290 -86.22 -13.61 -56.83
N THR A 291 -86.25 -14.95 -56.94
CA THR A 291 -85.68 -15.84 -55.90
C THR A 291 -84.15 -15.76 -55.89
N LEU A 292 -83.48 -15.71 -57.05
CA LEU A 292 -82.03 -15.51 -57.15
C LEU A 292 -81.59 -14.17 -56.54
N VAL A 293 -82.31 -13.09 -56.84
CA VAL A 293 -82.06 -11.76 -56.28
C VAL A 293 -82.18 -11.74 -54.76
N THR A 294 -83.24 -12.34 -54.21
CA THR A 294 -83.55 -12.32 -52.77
C THR A 294 -82.74 -13.31 -51.93
N THR A 295 -81.93 -14.17 -52.56
CA THR A 295 -81.06 -15.17 -51.89
C THR A 295 -79.57 -14.88 -52.06
N THR A 296 -79.10 -14.63 -53.29
CA THR A 296 -77.67 -14.42 -53.56
C THR A 296 -77.24 -12.96 -53.43
N PHE A 297 -78.07 -12.04 -53.93
CA PHE A 297 -77.72 -10.61 -54.08
C PHE A 297 -78.32 -9.70 -52.99
N ALA A 298 -79.13 -10.24 -52.08
CA ALA A 298 -79.85 -9.49 -51.05
C ALA A 298 -78.98 -8.61 -50.13
N ARG A 299 -77.68 -8.92 -49.97
CA ARG A 299 -76.73 -8.10 -49.18
C ARG A 299 -76.24 -6.83 -49.89
N TYR A 300 -76.46 -6.72 -51.20
CA TYR A 300 -76.02 -5.61 -52.05
C TYR A 300 -77.19 -4.72 -52.52
N LEU A 301 -78.42 -5.04 -52.12
CA LEU A 301 -79.65 -4.32 -52.43
C LEU A 301 -80.23 -3.70 -51.17
N THR A 302 -81.12 -2.71 -51.32
CA THR A 302 -81.80 -2.12 -50.17
C THR A 302 -82.84 -3.08 -49.57
N SER A 303 -83.13 -2.91 -48.28
CA SER A 303 -84.13 -3.73 -47.57
C SER A 303 -85.51 -3.69 -48.23
N ASP A 304 -85.89 -2.55 -48.81
CA ASP A 304 -87.15 -2.41 -49.55
C ASP A 304 -87.15 -3.22 -50.85
N GLN A 305 -86.10 -3.13 -51.67
CA GLN A 305 -85.99 -3.88 -52.93
C GLN A 305 -86.07 -5.40 -52.68
N VAL A 306 -85.45 -5.89 -51.62
CA VAL A 306 -85.50 -7.31 -51.23
C VAL A 306 -86.91 -7.72 -50.79
N ASN A 307 -87.66 -6.84 -50.14
CA ASN A 307 -89.04 -7.13 -49.73
C ASN A 307 -90.00 -7.12 -50.94
N THR A 308 -89.95 -6.11 -51.81
CA THR A 308 -90.76 -6.05 -53.03
C THR A 308 -90.50 -7.25 -53.95
N ALA A 309 -89.24 -7.67 -54.11
CA ALA A 309 -88.90 -8.86 -54.87
C ALA A 309 -89.49 -10.16 -54.27
N ARG A 310 -89.55 -10.29 -52.93
CA ARG A 310 -90.20 -11.43 -52.27
C ARG A 310 -91.71 -11.43 -52.50
N GLU A 311 -92.37 -10.27 -52.44
CA GLU A 311 -93.80 -10.12 -52.69
C GLU A 311 -94.15 -10.48 -54.14
N ARG A 312 -93.42 -9.95 -55.13
CA ARG A 312 -93.60 -10.30 -56.55
C ARG A 312 -93.34 -11.79 -56.83
N ALA A 313 -92.35 -12.40 -56.18
CA ALA A 313 -92.12 -13.85 -56.27
C ALA A 313 -93.27 -14.68 -55.66
N ALA A 314 -93.96 -14.18 -54.63
CA ALA A 314 -95.14 -14.84 -54.07
C ALA A 314 -96.37 -14.67 -54.98
N GLU A 315 -96.57 -13.48 -55.54
CA GLU A 315 -97.66 -13.16 -56.48
C GLU A 315 -97.56 -14.01 -57.77
N ALA A 316 -96.37 -14.09 -58.37
CA ALA A 316 -96.17 -14.92 -59.56
C ALA A 316 -96.30 -16.44 -59.27
N ARG A 317 -95.94 -16.90 -58.06
CA ARG A 317 -96.23 -18.29 -57.62
C ARG A 317 -97.73 -18.55 -57.46
N ALA A 318 -98.51 -17.57 -57.01
CA ALA A 318 -99.96 -17.71 -56.91
C ALA A 318 -100.62 -17.85 -58.29
N MET A 319 -100.14 -17.13 -59.30
CA MET A 319 -100.61 -17.24 -60.69
C MET A 319 -100.32 -18.60 -61.35
N LEU A 320 -99.32 -19.35 -60.85
CA LEU A 320 -98.94 -20.68 -61.37
C LEU A 320 -99.74 -21.84 -60.74
N GLY A 321 -100.52 -21.60 -59.69
CA GLY A 321 -100.96 -22.64 -58.75
C GLY A 321 -102.47 -22.88 -58.64
N ALA A 322 -103.13 -23.32 -59.72
CA ALA A 322 -104.52 -23.83 -59.61
C ALA A 322 -104.90 -24.89 -60.67
N PRO A 323 -104.92 -26.18 -60.29
CA PRO A 323 -105.77 -27.20 -60.91
C PRO A 323 -106.86 -27.71 -59.95
N ALA A 324 -108.01 -28.11 -60.51
CA ALA A 324 -109.23 -28.41 -59.77
C ALA A 324 -109.54 -29.92 -59.62
N GLY A 325 -110.42 -30.23 -58.67
CA GLY A 325 -111.07 -31.54 -58.49
C GLY A 325 -110.48 -32.39 -57.36
N GLY A 326 -111.26 -33.00 -56.45
CA GLY A 326 -112.71 -33.02 -56.31
C GLY A 326 -113.17 -34.33 -55.66
N GLY A 327 -113.62 -34.30 -54.40
CA GLY A 327 -114.04 -35.51 -53.69
C GLY A 327 -114.62 -35.26 -52.29
N SER A 328 -115.93 -35.50 -52.14
CA SER A 328 -116.74 -35.66 -50.91
C SER A 328 -116.17 -35.23 -49.53
N LEU A 329 -116.84 -34.26 -48.91
CA LEU A 329 -116.45 -33.55 -47.67
C LEU A 329 -116.40 -34.38 -46.37
N GLU A 330 -116.92 -35.62 -46.34
CA GLU A 330 -117.12 -36.40 -45.11
C GLU A 330 -115.83 -37.12 -44.63
N GLY A 331 -114.97 -37.55 -45.56
CA GLY A 331 -113.72 -38.27 -45.22
C GLY A 331 -112.60 -37.35 -44.74
N GLU A 332 -112.64 -36.09 -45.16
CA GLU A 332 -111.58 -35.10 -44.92
C GLU A 332 -111.55 -34.60 -43.47
N ILE A 333 -112.70 -34.57 -42.80
CA ILE A 333 -112.87 -34.02 -41.45
C ILE A 333 -112.29 -34.98 -40.40
N ASN A 334 -112.62 -36.27 -40.45
CA ASN A 334 -112.07 -37.28 -39.54
C ASN A 334 -110.54 -37.42 -39.71
N ARG A 335 -110.03 -37.34 -40.94
CA ARG A 335 -108.59 -37.44 -41.19
C ARG A 335 -107.82 -36.24 -40.60
N ARG A 336 -108.36 -35.02 -40.71
CA ARG A 336 -107.75 -33.82 -40.10
C ARG A 336 -107.78 -33.83 -38.58
N GLN A 337 -108.76 -34.46 -37.94
CA GLN A 337 -108.77 -34.56 -36.47
C GLN A 337 -107.63 -35.46 -35.95
N VAL A 338 -107.42 -36.64 -36.54
CA VAL A 338 -106.33 -37.55 -36.13
C VAL A 338 -104.96 -36.91 -36.32
N MET A 339 -104.72 -36.27 -37.49
CA MET A 339 -103.47 -35.57 -37.78
C MET A 339 -103.18 -34.40 -36.82
N ARG A 340 -104.23 -33.78 -36.25
CA ARG A 340 -104.11 -32.72 -35.24
C ARG A 340 -103.64 -33.28 -33.89
N GLU A 341 -104.23 -34.39 -33.45
CA GLU A 341 -103.89 -35.03 -32.18
C GLU A 341 -102.46 -35.60 -32.21
N GLU A 342 -102.05 -36.22 -33.34
CA GLU A 342 -100.69 -36.71 -33.55
C GLU A 342 -99.64 -35.58 -33.51
N ALA A 343 -99.88 -34.46 -34.21
CA ALA A 343 -98.98 -33.32 -34.21
C ALA A 343 -98.79 -32.68 -32.82
N GLN A 344 -99.84 -32.63 -32.00
CA GLN A 344 -99.72 -32.18 -30.60
C GLN A 344 -98.91 -33.15 -29.74
N ALA A 345 -99.09 -34.46 -29.92
CA ALA A 345 -98.35 -35.47 -29.16
C ALA A 345 -96.85 -35.44 -29.48
N VAL A 346 -96.47 -35.35 -30.77
CA VAL A 346 -95.08 -35.23 -31.21
C VAL A 346 -94.43 -33.95 -30.66
N LEU A 347 -95.14 -32.81 -30.72
CA LEU A 347 -94.62 -31.55 -30.19
C LEU A 347 -94.34 -31.63 -28.68
N ASN A 348 -95.32 -32.10 -27.90
CA ASN A 348 -95.19 -32.18 -26.45
C ASN A 348 -94.06 -33.14 -26.02
N ASN A 349 -93.81 -34.20 -26.80
CA ASN A 349 -92.68 -35.11 -26.58
C ASN A 349 -91.34 -34.38 -26.82
N LEU A 350 -91.18 -33.68 -27.95
CA LEU A 350 -89.95 -32.94 -28.26
C LEU A 350 -89.66 -31.80 -27.27
N ILE A 351 -90.68 -31.06 -26.83
CA ILE A 351 -90.55 -30.04 -25.78
C ILE A 351 -90.09 -30.66 -24.45
N THR A 352 -90.66 -31.81 -24.07
CA THR A 352 -90.26 -32.54 -22.85
C THR A 352 -88.80 -33.02 -22.96
N GLN A 353 -88.40 -33.65 -24.06
CA GLN A 353 -87.02 -34.08 -24.30
C GLN A 353 -86.01 -32.91 -24.27
N SER A 354 -86.41 -31.74 -24.79
CA SER A 354 -85.60 -30.52 -24.75
C SER A 354 -85.41 -30.01 -23.32
N ARG A 355 -86.49 -29.94 -22.52
CA ARG A 355 -86.42 -29.57 -21.09
C ARG A 355 -85.60 -30.59 -20.27
N ASP A 356 -85.76 -31.88 -20.53
CA ASP A 356 -84.99 -32.95 -19.87
C ASP A 356 -83.49 -32.94 -20.24
N ALA A 357 -83.15 -32.50 -21.46
CA ALA A 357 -81.75 -32.28 -21.85
C ALA A 357 -81.17 -31.03 -21.15
N LEU A 358 -81.94 -29.94 -21.07
CA LEU A 358 -81.52 -28.71 -20.38
C LEU A 358 -81.31 -28.95 -18.88
N ALA A 359 -82.22 -29.68 -18.23
CA ALA A 359 -82.13 -30.06 -16.82
C ALA A 359 -80.91 -30.95 -16.50
N ARG A 360 -80.35 -31.63 -17.51
CA ARG A 360 -79.11 -32.41 -17.40
C ARG A 360 -77.85 -31.62 -17.79
N GLY A 361 -77.98 -30.34 -18.15
CA GLY A 361 -76.88 -29.49 -18.62
C GLY A 361 -76.48 -29.72 -20.09
N ASP A 362 -77.18 -30.58 -20.84
CA ASP A 362 -76.92 -30.80 -22.26
C ASP A 362 -77.67 -29.77 -23.12
N VAL A 363 -77.10 -28.57 -23.13
CA VAL A 363 -77.57 -27.39 -23.89
C VAL A 363 -77.69 -27.70 -25.38
N GLN A 364 -76.79 -28.51 -25.97
CA GLN A 364 -76.78 -28.80 -27.40
C GLN A 364 -77.92 -29.74 -27.80
N THR A 365 -78.10 -30.86 -27.10
CA THR A 365 -79.24 -31.75 -27.33
C THR A 365 -80.55 -31.02 -27.05
N SER A 366 -80.59 -30.17 -26.02
CA SER A 366 -81.76 -29.35 -25.71
C SER A 366 -82.14 -28.39 -26.84
N ARG A 367 -81.18 -27.60 -27.36
CA ARG A 367 -81.39 -26.65 -28.46
C ARG A 367 -81.88 -27.35 -29.72
N ASN A 368 -81.28 -28.49 -30.06
CA ASN A 368 -81.66 -29.28 -31.24
C ASN A 368 -83.12 -29.79 -31.14
N ARG A 369 -83.54 -30.29 -29.98
CA ARG A 369 -84.93 -30.75 -29.77
C ARG A 369 -85.95 -29.61 -29.76
N ALA A 370 -85.61 -28.43 -29.22
CA ALA A 370 -86.47 -27.25 -29.30
C ALA A 370 -86.60 -26.70 -30.73
N ALA A 371 -85.53 -26.74 -31.54
CA ALA A 371 -85.58 -26.38 -32.94
C ALA A 371 -86.43 -27.37 -33.78
N GLU A 372 -86.28 -28.67 -33.52
CA GLU A 372 -87.08 -29.74 -34.15
C GLU A 372 -88.58 -29.59 -33.80
N ALA A 373 -88.89 -29.32 -32.53
CA ALA A 373 -90.24 -29.00 -32.05
C ALA A 373 -90.87 -27.83 -32.84
N ARG A 374 -90.12 -26.74 -33.02
CA ARG A 374 -90.57 -25.56 -33.79
C ARG A 374 -90.87 -25.92 -35.24
N LEU A 375 -89.98 -26.68 -35.88
CA LEU A 375 -90.11 -27.04 -37.29
C LEU A 375 -91.34 -27.94 -37.52
N LYS A 376 -91.55 -28.95 -36.68
CA LYS A 376 -92.74 -29.83 -36.71
C LYS A 376 -94.05 -29.08 -36.46
N TRP A 377 -94.03 -28.08 -35.57
CA TRP A 377 -95.22 -27.26 -35.32
C TRP A 377 -95.56 -26.32 -36.49
N ASN A 378 -94.56 -25.72 -37.13
CA ASN A 378 -94.74 -24.92 -38.33
C ASN A 378 -95.33 -25.74 -39.48
N GLU A 379 -94.79 -26.94 -39.73
CA GLU A 379 -95.33 -27.89 -40.73
C GLU A 379 -96.82 -28.19 -40.48
N ALA A 380 -97.20 -28.45 -39.22
CA ALA A 380 -98.58 -28.78 -38.88
C ALA A 380 -99.55 -27.59 -39.02
N TYR A 381 -99.10 -26.36 -38.75
CA TYR A 381 -99.88 -25.15 -39.00
C TYR A 381 -100.07 -24.88 -40.51
N THR A 382 -99.01 -25.00 -41.31
CA THR A 382 -99.10 -24.79 -42.77
C THR A 382 -100.04 -25.78 -43.46
N ASN A 383 -100.23 -26.98 -42.88
CA ASN A 383 -101.21 -27.96 -43.34
C ASN A 383 -102.67 -27.66 -42.89
N GLY A 384 -102.94 -26.50 -42.30
CA GLY A 384 -104.29 -26.05 -41.93
C GLY A 384 -104.92 -26.81 -40.75
N LEU A 385 -104.11 -27.46 -39.91
CA LEU A 385 -104.60 -28.31 -38.82
C LEU A 385 -105.05 -27.51 -37.57
N PHE A 386 -104.47 -26.33 -37.32
CA PHE A 386 -104.64 -25.53 -36.10
C PHE A 386 -105.12 -24.10 -36.39
N SER A 387 -105.71 -23.43 -35.39
CA SER A 387 -106.01 -22.00 -35.49
C SER A 387 -104.74 -21.15 -35.31
N GLU A 388 -104.76 -19.93 -35.86
CA GLU A 388 -103.63 -19.01 -35.76
C GLU A 388 -103.28 -18.66 -34.30
N GLU A 389 -104.28 -18.53 -33.43
CA GLU A 389 -104.09 -18.28 -32.00
C GLU A 389 -103.36 -19.43 -31.30
N GLN A 390 -103.77 -20.68 -31.55
CA GLN A 390 -103.11 -21.88 -31.01
C GLN A 390 -101.66 -22.00 -31.52
N TYR A 391 -101.43 -21.69 -32.81
CA TYR A 391 -100.09 -21.68 -33.38
C TYR A 391 -99.19 -20.66 -32.68
N ARG A 392 -99.64 -19.39 -32.56
CA ARG A 392 -98.88 -18.30 -31.91
C ARG A 392 -98.55 -18.63 -30.45
N GLN A 393 -99.50 -19.17 -29.67
CA GLN A 393 -99.27 -19.56 -28.27
C GLN A 393 -98.15 -20.61 -28.15
N LYS A 394 -98.15 -21.63 -29.00
CA LYS A 394 -97.15 -22.71 -28.96
C LYS A 394 -95.79 -22.30 -29.53
N VAL A 395 -95.73 -21.44 -30.53
CA VAL A 395 -94.45 -20.83 -30.97
C VAL A 395 -93.84 -19.99 -29.84
N ALA A 396 -94.64 -19.22 -29.11
CA ALA A 396 -94.16 -18.43 -27.96
C ALA A 396 -93.59 -19.31 -26.82
N GLU A 397 -94.18 -20.48 -26.55
CA GLU A 397 -93.63 -21.46 -25.59
C GLU A 397 -92.24 -21.96 -26.02
N ILE A 398 -92.06 -22.28 -27.31
CA ILE A 398 -90.79 -22.79 -27.84
C ILE A 398 -89.72 -21.67 -27.90
N ASP A 399 -90.12 -20.43 -28.24
CA ASP A 399 -89.24 -19.25 -28.20
C ASP A 399 -88.84 -18.84 -26.78
N GLN A 400 -89.66 -19.15 -25.77
CA GLN A 400 -89.27 -19.01 -24.36
C GLN A 400 -88.22 -20.06 -23.99
N LEU A 401 -88.44 -21.33 -24.36
CA LEU A 401 -87.51 -22.42 -24.10
C LEU A 401 -86.14 -22.21 -24.78
N LEU A 402 -86.11 -21.74 -26.04
CA LEU A 402 -84.85 -21.43 -26.72
C LEU A 402 -84.04 -20.33 -26.01
N ARG A 403 -84.70 -19.26 -25.54
CA ARG A 403 -84.04 -18.20 -24.74
C ARG A 403 -83.52 -18.70 -23.39
N GLU A 404 -84.24 -19.63 -22.76
CA GLU A 404 -83.81 -20.29 -21.53
C GLU A 404 -82.50 -21.07 -21.77
N ILE A 405 -82.47 -21.91 -22.81
CA ILE A 405 -81.29 -22.70 -23.24
C ILE A 405 -80.09 -21.80 -23.50
N ASP A 406 -80.28 -20.69 -24.23
CA ASP A 406 -79.20 -19.75 -24.54
C ASP A 406 -78.64 -19.08 -23.26
N SER A 407 -79.51 -18.67 -22.34
CA SER A 407 -79.09 -18.08 -21.05
C SER A 407 -78.34 -19.07 -20.14
N THR A 408 -78.71 -20.36 -20.17
CA THR A 408 -77.97 -21.43 -19.48
C THR A 408 -76.61 -21.68 -20.13
N SER A 409 -76.51 -21.59 -21.46
CA SER A 409 -75.23 -21.72 -22.18
C SER A 409 -74.23 -20.64 -21.77
N GLU A 410 -74.67 -19.39 -21.62
CA GLU A 410 -73.80 -18.28 -21.23
C GLU A 410 -73.34 -18.37 -19.77
N THR A 411 -74.19 -18.83 -18.86
CA THR A 411 -73.82 -18.96 -17.44
C THR A 411 -72.82 -20.11 -17.22
N LEU A 412 -72.98 -21.24 -17.91
CA LEU A 412 -72.03 -22.35 -17.85
C LEU A 412 -70.65 -21.97 -18.41
N THR A 413 -70.60 -21.34 -19.59
CA THR A 413 -69.33 -20.94 -20.23
C THR A 413 -68.55 -19.90 -19.40
N ARG A 414 -69.22 -18.92 -18.78
CA ARG A 414 -68.56 -17.99 -17.85
C ARG A 414 -68.02 -18.69 -16.60
N ALA A 415 -68.80 -19.62 -16.02
CA ALA A 415 -68.37 -20.37 -14.84
C ALA A 415 -67.14 -21.25 -15.10
N GLU A 416 -67.03 -21.85 -16.30
CA GLU A 416 -65.84 -22.63 -16.71
C GLU A 416 -64.59 -21.76 -16.87
N ILE A 417 -64.71 -20.57 -17.47
CA ILE A 417 -63.60 -19.63 -17.65
C ILE A 417 -63.09 -19.14 -16.29
N GLU A 418 -63.98 -18.64 -15.42
CA GLU A 418 -63.61 -18.18 -14.07
C GLU A 418 -62.95 -19.28 -13.23
N ARG A 419 -63.42 -20.51 -13.35
CA ARG A 419 -62.83 -21.65 -12.66
C ARG A 419 -61.40 -21.92 -13.14
N ARG A 420 -61.17 -21.88 -14.45
CA ARG A 420 -59.86 -22.14 -15.07
C ARG A 420 -58.84 -21.06 -14.72
N GLU A 421 -59.25 -19.79 -14.67
CA GLU A 421 -58.40 -18.69 -14.20
C GLU A 421 -58.03 -18.81 -12.72
N LYS A 422 -58.98 -19.24 -11.86
CA LYS A 422 -58.73 -19.50 -10.43
C LYS A 422 -57.80 -20.69 -10.21
N GLU A 423 -57.89 -21.73 -11.04
CA GLU A 423 -57.00 -22.90 -10.99
C GLU A 423 -55.56 -22.51 -11.42
N LEU A 424 -55.39 -21.80 -12.54
CA LEU A 424 -54.08 -21.30 -13.01
C LEU A 424 -53.40 -20.34 -12.02
N SER A 425 -54.13 -19.34 -11.53
CA SER A 425 -53.57 -18.36 -10.58
C SER A 425 -53.21 -18.97 -9.23
N ALA A 426 -53.96 -19.98 -8.76
CA ALA A 426 -53.63 -20.75 -7.57
C ALA A 426 -52.38 -21.64 -7.77
N GLU A 427 -52.16 -22.18 -8.97
CA GLU A 427 -50.96 -22.96 -9.31
C GLU A 427 -49.71 -22.07 -9.35
N GLU A 428 -49.76 -20.94 -10.05
CA GLU A 428 -48.66 -19.96 -10.06
C GLU A 428 -48.28 -19.47 -8.65
N ALA A 429 -49.28 -19.18 -7.81
CA ALA A 429 -49.05 -18.75 -6.44
C ALA A 429 -48.34 -19.84 -5.60
N ARG A 430 -48.68 -21.12 -5.78
CA ARG A 430 -48.01 -22.26 -5.13
C ARG A 430 -46.56 -22.39 -5.58
N THR A 431 -46.29 -22.32 -6.89
CA THR A 431 -44.92 -22.41 -7.42
C THR A 431 -44.04 -21.26 -6.93
N ARG A 432 -44.55 -20.02 -6.91
CA ARG A 432 -43.81 -18.87 -6.36
C ARG A 432 -43.53 -19.03 -4.87
N ALA A 433 -44.49 -19.51 -4.08
CA ALA A 433 -44.31 -19.76 -2.65
C ALA A 433 -43.28 -20.87 -2.38
N GLN A 434 -43.26 -21.94 -3.19
CA GLN A 434 -42.24 -22.99 -3.11
C GLN A 434 -40.84 -22.43 -3.41
N GLN A 435 -40.67 -21.68 -4.50
CA GLN A 435 -39.38 -21.08 -4.87
C GLN A 435 -38.86 -20.09 -3.81
N GLN A 436 -39.75 -19.32 -3.16
CA GLN A 436 -39.38 -18.45 -2.05
C GLN A 436 -38.97 -19.25 -0.80
N SER A 437 -39.69 -20.31 -0.47
CA SER A 437 -39.35 -21.21 0.64
C SER A 437 -38.00 -21.90 0.45
N GLU A 438 -37.74 -22.44 -0.75
CA GLU A 438 -36.45 -23.06 -1.11
C GLU A 438 -35.29 -22.06 -1.06
N ARG A 439 -35.50 -20.83 -1.57
CA ARG A 439 -34.50 -19.75 -1.46
C ARG A 439 -34.20 -19.42 -0.01
N GLN A 440 -35.24 -19.27 0.84
CA GLN A 440 -35.06 -18.97 2.25
C GLN A 440 -34.38 -20.12 3.01
N ALA A 441 -34.66 -21.38 2.66
CA ALA A 441 -33.99 -22.53 3.23
C ALA A 441 -32.49 -22.52 2.93
N ARG A 442 -32.08 -22.27 1.67
CA ARG A 442 -30.67 -22.14 1.27
C ARG A 442 -29.97 -20.96 1.95
N ILE A 443 -30.65 -19.82 2.09
CA ILE A 443 -30.13 -18.66 2.84
C ILE A 443 -29.87 -19.05 4.30
N ASN A 444 -30.82 -19.73 4.96
CA ASN A 444 -30.67 -20.18 6.34
C ASN A 444 -29.53 -21.21 6.50
N GLU A 445 -29.39 -22.15 5.57
CA GLU A 445 -28.29 -23.13 5.53
C GLU A 445 -26.93 -22.43 5.41
N ASN A 446 -26.78 -21.50 4.46
CA ASN A 446 -25.56 -20.72 4.28
C ASN A 446 -25.25 -19.86 5.52
N LEU A 447 -26.25 -19.27 6.19
CA LEU A 447 -26.06 -18.53 7.44
C LEU A 447 -25.63 -19.43 8.62
N LEU A 448 -26.03 -20.72 8.64
CA LEU A 448 -25.52 -21.69 9.61
C LEU A 448 -24.07 -22.07 9.32
N ARG A 449 -23.75 -22.38 8.06
CA ARG A 449 -22.36 -22.63 7.61
C ARG A 449 -21.45 -21.44 7.90
N LEU A 450 -21.95 -20.22 7.73
CA LEU A 450 -21.23 -18.99 8.03
C LEU A 450 -20.82 -18.91 9.51
N ARG A 451 -21.74 -19.21 10.43
CA ARG A 451 -21.43 -19.26 11.87
C ARG A 451 -20.42 -20.35 12.21
N GLN A 452 -20.48 -21.50 11.54
CA GLN A 452 -19.48 -22.56 11.72
C GLN A 452 -18.09 -22.08 11.28
N LEU A 453 -17.96 -21.46 10.10
CA LEU A 453 -16.69 -20.92 9.62
C LEU A 453 -16.14 -19.80 10.52
N GLN A 454 -17.01 -18.98 11.11
CA GLN A 454 -16.63 -18.01 12.14
C GLN A 454 -16.11 -18.67 13.43
N ALA A 455 -16.71 -19.78 13.86
CA ALA A 455 -16.23 -20.57 15.00
C ALA A 455 -14.89 -21.27 14.71
N GLU A 456 -14.67 -21.71 13.46
CA GLU A 456 -13.40 -22.26 12.96
C GLU A 456 -12.34 -21.20 12.62
N GLN A 457 -12.63 -19.91 12.80
CA GLN A 457 -11.76 -18.75 12.45
C GLN A 457 -11.38 -18.63 10.96
N LYS A 458 -12.15 -19.27 10.07
CA LYS A 458 -11.97 -19.27 8.61
C LYS A 458 -12.70 -18.10 7.96
N TYR A 459 -12.28 -16.88 8.31
CA TYR A 459 -12.99 -15.67 7.92
C TYR A 459 -13.00 -15.38 6.41
N GLU A 460 -12.01 -15.87 5.66
CA GLU A 460 -11.96 -15.76 4.18
C GLU A 460 -13.01 -16.67 3.50
N GLU A 461 -13.09 -17.95 3.91
CA GLU A 461 -14.15 -18.87 3.46
C GLU A 461 -15.54 -18.35 3.89
N ALA A 462 -15.65 -17.77 5.09
CA ALA A 462 -16.87 -17.15 5.57
C ALA A 462 -17.33 -16.00 4.65
N LEU A 463 -16.40 -15.17 4.18
CA LEU A 463 -16.69 -14.03 3.30
C LEU A 463 -17.21 -14.51 1.92
N GLN A 464 -16.68 -15.62 1.39
CA GLN A 464 -17.23 -16.28 0.19
C GLN A 464 -18.67 -16.78 0.40
N VAL A 465 -18.98 -17.34 1.57
CA VAL A 465 -20.35 -17.78 1.91
C VAL A 465 -21.30 -16.59 2.08
N VAL A 466 -20.82 -15.44 2.58
CA VAL A 466 -21.60 -14.19 2.60
C VAL A 466 -21.95 -13.73 1.19
N ASP A 467 -21.00 -13.76 0.26
CA ASP A 467 -21.24 -13.39 -1.14
C ASP A 467 -22.26 -14.34 -1.83
N GLN A 468 -22.25 -15.63 -1.48
CA GLN A 468 -23.29 -16.57 -1.91
C GLN A 468 -24.69 -16.24 -1.34
N VAL A 469 -24.79 -15.74 -0.11
CA VAL A 469 -26.07 -15.26 0.45
C VAL A 469 -26.53 -13.99 -0.28
N LEU A 470 -25.63 -13.03 -0.50
CA LEU A 470 -25.94 -11.78 -1.22
C LEU A 470 -26.31 -12.02 -2.70
N PHE A 471 -25.83 -13.09 -3.32
CA PHE A 471 -26.27 -13.51 -4.65
C PHE A 471 -27.73 -14.02 -4.66
N LEU A 472 -28.18 -14.69 -3.59
CA LEU A 472 -29.56 -15.19 -3.46
C LEU A 472 -30.54 -14.09 -3.02
N ASP A 473 -30.09 -13.19 -2.15
CA ASP A 473 -30.81 -12.05 -1.60
C ASP A 473 -29.88 -10.83 -1.42
N PRO A 474 -29.79 -9.93 -2.41
CA PRO A 474 -28.90 -8.77 -2.38
C PRO A 474 -29.17 -7.76 -1.26
N LEU A 475 -30.35 -7.81 -0.63
CA LEU A 475 -30.75 -6.88 0.43
C LEU A 475 -30.74 -7.54 1.82
N ASN A 476 -30.14 -8.72 1.96
CA ASN A 476 -30.12 -9.44 3.22
C ASN A 476 -29.34 -8.67 4.31
N PRO A 477 -29.99 -8.18 5.38
CA PRO A 477 -29.34 -7.28 6.33
C PRO A 477 -28.27 -7.98 7.17
N ALA A 478 -28.41 -9.28 7.42
CA ALA A 478 -27.41 -10.06 8.15
C ALA A 478 -26.15 -10.28 7.29
N ALA A 479 -26.32 -10.61 6.01
CA ALA A 479 -25.19 -10.83 5.11
C ALA A 479 -24.40 -9.54 4.84
N LEU A 480 -25.08 -8.39 4.65
CA LEU A 480 -24.42 -7.10 4.47
C LEU A 480 -23.56 -6.72 5.68
N LEU A 481 -24.12 -6.78 6.90
CA LEU A 481 -23.36 -6.48 8.13
C LEU A 481 -22.21 -7.46 8.35
N LEU A 482 -22.42 -8.75 8.08
CA LEU A 482 -21.39 -9.77 8.25
C LEU A 482 -20.28 -9.63 7.19
N LYS A 483 -20.56 -9.09 6.00
CA LYS A 483 -19.54 -8.78 4.99
C LYS A 483 -18.53 -7.77 5.52
N ASP A 484 -19.01 -6.65 6.05
CA ASP A 484 -18.15 -5.58 6.56
C ASP A 484 -17.38 -6.06 7.80
N VAL A 485 -18.07 -6.68 8.77
CA VAL A 485 -17.42 -7.21 9.99
C VAL A 485 -16.37 -8.27 9.67
N LEU A 486 -16.63 -9.21 8.74
CA LEU A 486 -15.63 -10.22 8.36
C LEU A 486 -14.44 -9.59 7.63
N ARG A 487 -14.67 -8.58 6.79
CA ARG A 487 -13.61 -7.85 6.09
C ARG A 487 -12.71 -7.11 7.07
N ASP A 488 -13.29 -6.43 8.06
CA ASP A 488 -12.56 -5.74 9.11
C ASP A 488 -11.77 -6.73 9.99
N VAL A 489 -12.33 -7.91 10.31
CA VAL A 489 -11.64 -8.96 11.07
C VAL A 489 -10.46 -9.55 10.29
N VAL A 490 -10.61 -9.80 8.97
CA VAL A 490 -9.50 -10.24 8.11
C VAL A 490 -8.40 -9.18 8.07
N LEU A 491 -8.76 -7.92 7.80
CA LEU A 491 -7.83 -6.79 7.76
C LEU A 491 -7.09 -6.62 9.09
N TYR A 492 -7.80 -6.69 10.22
CA TYR A 492 -7.22 -6.60 11.56
C TYR A 492 -6.24 -7.76 11.82
N ARG A 493 -6.62 -8.99 11.48
CA ARG A 493 -5.76 -10.18 11.67
C ARG A 493 -4.49 -10.09 10.81
N ASP A 494 -4.60 -9.59 9.59
CA ASP A 494 -3.47 -9.43 8.67
C ASP A 494 -2.58 -8.25 9.09
N PHE A 495 -3.15 -7.15 9.61
CA PHE A 495 -2.41 -6.08 10.28
C PHE A 495 -1.64 -6.61 11.51
N ASP A 496 -2.27 -7.41 12.36
CA ASP A 496 -1.64 -8.00 13.54
C ASP A 496 -0.56 -9.03 13.16
N ARG A 497 -0.74 -9.79 12.06
CA ARG A 497 0.30 -10.65 11.49
C ARG A 497 1.47 -9.80 11.01
N ALA A 498 1.25 -8.83 10.13
CA ALA A 498 2.29 -7.94 9.62
C ALA A 498 3.02 -7.16 10.73
N ARG A 499 2.32 -6.81 11.82
CA ARG A 499 2.90 -6.17 13.01
C ARG A 499 3.81 -7.14 13.79
N ARG A 500 3.40 -8.40 13.98
CA ARG A 500 4.24 -9.44 14.61
C ARG A 500 5.45 -9.76 13.74
N ASP A 501 5.26 -9.94 12.43
CA ASP A 501 6.33 -10.28 11.49
C ASP A 501 7.35 -9.15 11.39
N ARG A 502 6.90 -7.88 11.37
CA ARG A 502 7.75 -6.70 11.50
C ARG A 502 8.53 -6.69 12.81
N GLY A 503 7.86 -6.96 13.94
CA GLY A 503 8.50 -7.02 15.26
C GLY A 503 9.56 -8.12 15.35
N LEU A 504 9.28 -9.29 14.77
CA LEU A 504 10.22 -10.42 14.69
C LEU A 504 11.40 -10.10 13.76
N SER A 505 11.15 -9.42 12.63
CA SER A 505 12.22 -8.99 11.71
C SER A 505 13.14 -7.97 12.35
N TYR A 506 12.60 -6.96 13.05
CA TYR A 506 13.43 -6.04 13.84
C TYR A 506 14.23 -6.77 14.93
N ALA A 507 13.61 -7.69 15.68
CA ALA A 507 14.33 -8.46 16.70
C ALA A 507 15.46 -9.32 16.11
N ARG A 508 15.26 -9.90 14.92
CA ARG A 508 16.32 -10.63 14.19
C ARG A 508 17.45 -9.70 13.74
N GLU A 509 17.12 -8.54 13.18
CA GLU A 509 18.10 -7.55 12.75
C GLU A 509 18.91 -7.01 13.94
N THR A 510 18.27 -6.71 15.06
CA THR A 510 18.98 -6.33 16.30
C THR A 510 19.94 -7.43 16.75
N VAL A 511 19.56 -8.70 16.67
CA VAL A 511 20.47 -9.82 16.99
C VAL A 511 21.62 -9.93 15.98
N ASP A 512 21.41 -9.72 14.68
CA ASP A 512 22.48 -9.72 13.66
C ASP A 512 23.46 -8.54 13.86
N LEU A 513 22.95 -7.36 14.25
CA LEU A 513 23.77 -6.20 14.60
C LEU A 513 24.62 -6.45 15.85
N GLU A 514 24.03 -6.95 16.94
CA GLU A 514 24.75 -7.31 18.17
C GLU A 514 25.81 -8.40 17.90
N GLN A 515 25.49 -9.42 17.08
CA GLN A 515 26.46 -10.41 16.63
C GLN A 515 27.57 -9.82 15.76
N SER A 516 27.29 -8.74 15.03
CA SER A 516 28.26 -8.07 14.16
C SER A 516 29.20 -7.10 14.90
N LEU A 517 28.85 -6.72 16.13
CA LEU A 517 29.75 -6.03 17.06
C LEU A 517 30.78 -6.97 17.71
N ILE A 518 30.61 -8.29 17.61
CA ILE A 518 31.54 -9.27 18.16
C ILE A 518 32.83 -9.27 17.32
N ILE A 519 33.94 -8.92 17.96
CA ILE A 519 35.28 -8.97 17.39
C ILE A 519 35.68 -10.44 17.20
N PRO A 520 36.05 -10.90 15.99
CA PRO A 520 36.51 -12.26 15.79
C PRO A 520 37.89 -12.49 16.41
N GLU A 521 38.08 -13.61 17.09
CA GLU A 521 39.36 -14.00 17.71
C GLU A 521 40.44 -14.40 16.70
N SER A 522 40.04 -14.75 15.48
CA SER A 522 40.91 -15.21 14.38
C SER A 522 40.83 -14.26 13.21
N LEU A 523 41.96 -14.11 12.49
CA LEU A 523 42.03 -13.36 11.23
C LEU A 523 41.00 -13.86 10.21
N MET A 524 40.77 -15.18 10.16
CA MET A 524 39.75 -15.82 9.32
C MET A 524 38.85 -16.70 10.19
N ALA A 525 37.54 -16.49 10.11
CA ALA A 525 36.51 -17.24 10.79
C ALA A 525 35.61 -17.99 9.78
N TYR A 526 35.31 -19.25 10.06
CA TYR A 526 34.42 -20.09 9.25
C TYR A 526 33.02 -20.15 9.87
N PRO A 527 31.96 -20.27 9.07
CA PRO A 527 30.59 -20.40 9.59
C PRO A 527 30.38 -21.80 10.21
N PRO A 528 29.49 -21.96 11.21
CA PRO A 528 29.29 -23.25 11.89
C PRO A 528 28.81 -24.40 11.00
N ASP A 529 28.08 -24.10 9.92
CA ASP A 529 27.52 -25.03 8.94
C ASP A 529 28.48 -25.35 7.77
N TRP A 530 29.73 -24.86 7.82
CA TRP A 530 30.73 -25.03 6.75
C TRP A 530 30.96 -26.46 6.24
N PRO A 531 31.01 -27.52 7.09
CA PRO A 531 31.15 -28.89 6.61
C PRO A 531 29.96 -29.32 5.75
N GLU A 532 28.75 -29.01 6.18
CA GLU A 532 27.52 -29.43 5.49
C GLU A 532 27.38 -28.72 4.14
N MET A 533 27.63 -27.40 4.09
CA MET A 533 27.68 -26.64 2.84
C MET A 533 28.74 -27.20 1.88
N SER A 534 29.91 -27.58 2.40
CA SER A 534 30.98 -28.19 1.59
C SER A 534 30.56 -29.53 0.97
N PHE A 535 29.76 -30.35 1.66
CA PHE A 535 29.23 -31.59 1.09
C PHE A 535 28.15 -31.32 0.04
N ARG A 536 27.16 -30.47 0.34
CA ARG A 536 26.05 -30.18 -0.59
C ARG A 536 26.51 -29.57 -1.92
N ARG A 537 27.56 -28.72 -1.89
CA ARG A 537 28.11 -28.05 -3.09
C ARG A 537 29.24 -28.80 -3.79
N GLY A 538 29.82 -29.81 -3.14
CA GLY A 538 30.89 -30.63 -3.71
C GLY A 538 30.41 -31.58 -4.81
N GLU A 539 29.13 -31.94 -4.82
CA GLU A 539 28.51 -32.68 -5.92
C GLU A 539 27.91 -31.72 -6.95
N ILE A 540 28.60 -31.57 -8.09
CA ILE A 540 28.04 -30.90 -9.28
C ILE A 540 26.83 -31.74 -9.74
N GLN A 541 25.61 -31.30 -9.41
CA GLN A 541 24.36 -31.97 -9.83
C GLN A 541 24.16 -31.85 -11.34
N SER A 542 24.84 -32.71 -12.08
CA SER A 542 24.75 -32.81 -13.53
C SER A 542 23.40 -33.38 -13.97
N TYR A 543 22.53 -32.49 -14.47
CA TYR A 543 21.53 -32.75 -15.52
C TYR A 543 20.32 -33.65 -15.17
N THR A 544 19.13 -33.22 -15.61
CA THR A 544 17.88 -34.00 -15.54
C THR A 544 17.15 -33.98 -16.87
N GLU A 545 17.07 -35.15 -17.52
CA GLU A 545 16.30 -35.43 -18.75
C GLU A 545 14.79 -35.51 -18.50
N SER A 546 13.98 -35.76 -19.54
CA SER A 546 12.57 -36.15 -19.38
C SER A 546 12.43 -37.38 -18.48
N ASP A 547 11.35 -37.47 -17.71
CA ASP A 547 11.12 -38.61 -16.82
C ASP A 547 10.91 -39.95 -17.57
N ALA A 548 10.62 -39.92 -18.87
CA ALA A 548 10.52 -41.12 -19.70
C ALA A 548 11.91 -41.61 -20.11
N ASP A 549 12.73 -40.72 -20.69
CA ASP A 549 14.05 -41.07 -21.22
C ASP A 549 15.04 -41.39 -20.09
N ARG A 550 14.97 -40.65 -18.97
CA ARG A 550 15.79 -40.91 -17.79
C ARG A 550 15.56 -42.31 -17.22
N ARG A 551 14.33 -42.84 -17.27
CA ARG A 551 14.01 -44.21 -16.84
C ARG A 551 14.63 -45.25 -17.77
N VAL A 552 14.61 -45.02 -19.08
CA VAL A 552 15.22 -45.90 -20.08
C VAL A 552 16.75 -45.91 -19.93
N LEU A 553 17.38 -44.74 -19.85
CA LEU A 553 18.83 -44.61 -19.71
C LEU A 553 19.31 -45.14 -18.35
N ALA A 554 18.62 -44.82 -17.25
CA ALA A 554 18.92 -45.42 -15.95
C ALA A 554 18.73 -46.95 -15.96
N ALA A 555 17.73 -47.49 -16.67
CA ALA A 555 17.57 -48.93 -16.82
C ALA A 555 18.69 -49.58 -17.66
N LEU A 556 19.23 -48.89 -18.67
CA LEU A 556 20.39 -49.35 -19.44
C LEU A 556 21.71 -49.32 -18.65
N GLU A 557 21.88 -48.35 -17.74
CA GLU A 557 23.12 -48.19 -16.96
C GLU A 557 23.13 -48.96 -15.63
N THR A 558 22.01 -49.02 -14.91
CA THR A 558 21.93 -49.71 -13.62
C THR A 558 21.78 -51.22 -13.77
N ARG A 559 21.09 -51.68 -14.81
CA ARG A 559 20.77 -53.10 -14.99
C ARG A 559 21.93 -53.82 -15.66
N ARG A 560 22.65 -54.62 -14.86
CA ARG A 560 23.73 -55.47 -15.34
C ARG A 560 23.17 -56.77 -15.89
N ILE A 561 23.70 -57.22 -17.01
CA ILE A 561 23.28 -58.45 -17.68
C ILE A 561 24.53 -59.26 -18.10
N PRO A 562 24.59 -60.57 -17.82
CA PRO A 562 25.59 -61.43 -18.41
C PRO A 562 25.24 -61.65 -19.90
N ALA A 563 26.22 -61.52 -20.78
CA ALA A 563 26.03 -61.69 -22.22
C ALA A 563 26.88 -62.88 -22.70
N SER A 564 26.27 -64.04 -22.84
CA SER A 564 26.88 -65.24 -23.42
C SER A 564 26.12 -65.61 -24.69
N PHE A 565 26.43 -64.92 -25.80
CA PHE A 565 25.85 -65.19 -27.10
C PHE A 565 26.82 -66.03 -27.93
N THR A 566 26.33 -67.16 -28.45
CA THR A 566 27.10 -68.07 -29.30
C THR A 566 26.28 -68.32 -30.56
N ASP A 567 26.65 -67.63 -31.63
CA ASP A 567 25.99 -67.68 -32.95
C ASP A 567 24.46 -67.48 -32.88
N ASN A 568 24.01 -66.55 -32.04
CA ASN A 568 22.60 -66.11 -31.98
C ASN A 568 22.33 -65.03 -33.03
N SER A 569 21.10 -64.91 -33.52
CA SER A 569 20.75 -63.83 -34.45
C SER A 569 20.78 -62.46 -33.76
N LEU A 570 21.14 -61.39 -34.51
CA LEU A 570 21.06 -60.02 -34.03
C LEU A 570 19.65 -59.66 -33.52
N GLN A 571 18.60 -60.15 -34.19
CA GLN A 571 17.22 -59.96 -33.75
C GLN A 571 16.97 -60.56 -32.35
N ASP A 572 17.40 -61.80 -32.10
CA ASP A 572 17.21 -62.47 -30.81
C ASP A 572 18.03 -61.79 -29.69
N VAL A 573 19.24 -61.33 -30.00
CA VAL A 573 20.11 -60.62 -29.04
C VAL A 573 19.52 -59.26 -28.66
N LEU A 574 19.00 -58.49 -29.62
CA LEU A 574 18.32 -57.23 -29.33
C LEU A 574 17.01 -57.43 -28.55
N ALA A 575 16.22 -58.44 -28.91
CA ALA A 575 15.01 -58.81 -28.17
C ALA A 575 15.31 -59.27 -26.73
N PHE A 576 16.41 -59.99 -26.52
CA PHE A 576 16.90 -60.35 -25.18
C PHE A 576 17.25 -59.11 -24.36
N VAL A 577 17.99 -58.15 -24.91
CA VAL A 577 18.34 -56.90 -24.20
C VAL A 577 17.07 -56.14 -23.80
N ALA A 578 16.10 -55.96 -24.72
CA ALA A 578 14.84 -55.28 -24.43
C ALA A 578 14.02 -56.00 -23.34
N THR A 579 13.93 -57.33 -23.42
CA THR A 579 13.17 -58.15 -22.46
C THR A 579 13.81 -58.12 -21.07
N VAL A 580 15.13 -58.26 -20.98
CA VAL A 580 15.84 -58.26 -19.69
C VAL A 580 15.88 -56.86 -19.08
N THR A 581 15.95 -55.80 -19.86
CA THR A 581 15.91 -54.41 -19.34
C THR A 581 14.49 -53.92 -19.03
N ASN A 582 13.46 -54.52 -19.65
CA ASN A 582 12.06 -54.08 -19.63
C ASN A 582 11.91 -52.65 -20.21
N ILE A 583 12.47 -52.46 -21.40
CA ILE A 583 12.49 -51.21 -22.16
C ILE A 583 11.78 -51.45 -23.50
N ASN A 584 10.97 -50.48 -23.96
CA ASN A 584 10.41 -50.51 -25.31
C ASN A 584 11.54 -50.28 -26.32
N LEU A 585 11.81 -51.28 -27.17
CA LEU A 585 12.81 -51.23 -28.23
C LEU A 585 12.12 -51.18 -29.59
N ASP A 586 12.50 -50.21 -30.40
CA ASP A 586 12.21 -50.14 -31.83
C ASP A 586 13.51 -50.34 -32.64
N VAL A 587 13.42 -51.04 -33.76
CA VAL A 587 14.60 -51.38 -34.58
C VAL A 587 14.28 -51.13 -36.06
N ASP A 588 14.90 -50.09 -36.61
CA ASP A 588 14.82 -49.78 -38.03
C ASP A 588 15.75 -50.71 -38.82
N TRP A 589 15.19 -51.88 -39.13
CA TRP A 589 15.85 -52.86 -39.97
C TRP A 589 16.01 -52.42 -41.43
N GLU A 590 15.24 -51.45 -41.93
CA GLU A 590 15.35 -51.00 -43.32
C GLU A 590 16.65 -50.23 -43.53
N SER A 591 16.99 -49.31 -42.61
CA SER A 591 18.28 -48.62 -42.66
C SER A 591 19.47 -49.51 -42.31
N LEU A 592 19.31 -50.46 -41.37
CA LEU A 592 20.37 -51.43 -41.05
C LEU A 592 20.71 -52.36 -42.22
N GLN A 593 19.70 -52.81 -42.99
CA GLN A 593 19.93 -53.64 -44.18
C GLN A 593 20.66 -52.87 -45.30
N GLN A 594 20.43 -51.55 -45.43
CA GLN A 594 21.17 -50.71 -46.38
C GLN A 594 22.67 -50.62 -46.03
N LEU A 595 23.04 -50.82 -44.77
CA LEU A 595 24.43 -50.94 -44.29
C LEU A 595 24.98 -52.38 -44.30
N GLY A 596 24.28 -53.35 -44.88
CA GLY A 596 24.70 -54.76 -44.88
C GLY A 596 24.60 -55.44 -43.51
N ILE A 597 23.72 -54.96 -42.63
CA ILE A 597 23.43 -55.56 -41.32
C ILE A 597 22.07 -56.29 -41.42
N GLU A 598 22.15 -57.61 -41.59
CA GLU A 598 20.97 -58.48 -41.72
C GLU A 598 20.40 -58.91 -40.36
N ARG A 599 19.11 -59.25 -40.31
CA ARG A 599 18.37 -59.60 -39.08
C ARG A 599 18.88 -60.87 -38.42
N ASP A 600 19.23 -61.83 -39.27
CA ASP A 600 19.74 -63.17 -38.97
C ASP A 600 21.27 -63.22 -38.85
N LYS A 601 21.96 -62.07 -38.93
CA LYS A 601 23.41 -61.98 -38.74
C LYS A 601 23.79 -62.56 -37.37
N LEU A 602 24.66 -63.56 -37.38
CA LEU A 602 25.08 -64.30 -36.20
C LEU A 602 26.07 -63.48 -35.37
N ILE A 603 25.80 -63.37 -34.07
CA ILE A 603 26.60 -62.62 -33.10
C ILE A 603 27.10 -63.56 -32.02
N SER A 604 28.44 -63.62 -31.92
CA SER A 604 29.16 -64.32 -30.86
C SER A 604 29.89 -63.30 -29.98
N LEU A 605 29.50 -63.25 -28.70
CA LEU A 605 29.97 -62.28 -27.71
C LEU A 605 29.87 -62.89 -26.32
N GLU A 606 30.99 -62.91 -25.59
CA GLU A 606 31.07 -63.37 -24.20
C GLU A 606 31.55 -62.22 -23.31
N LEU A 607 30.67 -61.75 -22.42
CA LEU A 607 30.93 -60.72 -21.42
C LEU A 607 30.38 -61.16 -20.06
N ALA A 608 31.12 -60.83 -19.01
CA ALA A 608 30.66 -60.94 -17.62
C ALA A 608 29.51 -59.95 -17.33
N GLU A 609 29.10 -59.86 -16.07
CA GLU A 609 27.98 -59.02 -15.63
C GLU A 609 28.26 -57.50 -15.77
N VAL A 610 27.94 -56.94 -16.94
CA VAL A 610 28.17 -55.53 -17.29
C VAL A 610 26.84 -54.80 -17.55
N PRO A 611 26.79 -53.46 -17.45
CA PRO A 611 25.58 -52.69 -17.76
C PRO A 611 25.01 -53.00 -19.15
N ALA A 612 23.69 -53.07 -19.28
CA ALA A 612 23.02 -53.37 -20.54
C ALA A 612 23.40 -52.40 -21.67
N ARG A 613 23.70 -51.13 -21.35
CA ARG A 613 24.30 -50.16 -22.31
C ARG A 613 25.56 -50.70 -22.98
N VAL A 614 26.49 -51.25 -22.19
CA VAL A 614 27.77 -51.78 -22.69
C VAL A 614 27.55 -53.03 -23.54
N VAL A 615 26.58 -53.88 -23.19
CA VAL A 615 26.21 -55.03 -24.03
C VAL A 615 25.65 -54.55 -25.37
N LEU A 616 24.72 -53.59 -25.37
CA LEU A 616 24.13 -53.02 -26.59
C LEU A 616 25.21 -52.39 -27.50
N ASP A 617 26.10 -51.57 -26.93
CA ASP A 617 27.23 -50.97 -27.64
C ASP A 617 28.11 -52.03 -28.33
N ARG A 618 28.45 -53.12 -27.62
CA ARG A 618 29.30 -54.21 -28.15
C ARG A 618 28.57 -55.13 -29.13
N VAL A 619 27.28 -55.38 -28.94
CA VAL A 619 26.45 -56.14 -29.89
C VAL A 619 26.37 -55.41 -31.22
N LEU A 620 26.11 -54.09 -31.19
CA LEU A 620 26.07 -53.27 -32.40
C LEU A 620 27.44 -53.17 -33.07
N GLU A 621 28.53 -53.00 -32.31
CA GLU A 621 29.91 -53.04 -32.84
C GLU A 621 30.23 -54.38 -33.54
N LYS A 622 29.80 -55.52 -32.99
CA LYS A 622 29.96 -56.85 -33.62
C LYS A 622 29.02 -57.08 -34.81
N ALA A 623 27.91 -56.36 -34.88
CA ALA A 623 26.98 -56.42 -36.01
C ALA A 623 27.48 -55.65 -37.24
N GLN A 624 28.46 -54.75 -37.12
CA GLN A 624 28.97 -53.94 -38.24
C GLN A 624 29.83 -54.81 -39.19
N PRO A 625 29.64 -54.71 -40.53
CA PRO A 625 30.47 -55.46 -41.50
C PRO A 625 31.84 -54.79 -41.76
N ASP A 626 31.94 -53.48 -41.60
CA ASP A 626 33.15 -52.67 -41.84
C ASP A 626 33.14 -51.40 -40.97
N ALA A 627 34.26 -50.67 -40.94
CA ALA A 627 34.45 -49.51 -40.06
C ALA A 627 33.65 -48.25 -40.45
N PHE A 628 33.04 -48.21 -41.65
CA PHE A 628 32.25 -47.08 -42.14
C PHE A 628 30.74 -47.32 -41.97
N SER A 629 30.29 -48.57 -42.06
CA SER A 629 28.90 -48.99 -41.84
C SER A 629 28.49 -48.96 -40.35
N LYS A 630 28.43 -47.76 -39.76
CA LYS A 630 28.10 -47.56 -38.34
C LYS A 630 26.60 -47.75 -38.07
N ALA A 631 26.29 -48.61 -37.11
CA ALA A 631 24.97 -48.73 -36.48
C ALA A 631 25.04 -48.23 -35.04
N GLY A 632 23.96 -47.60 -34.56
CA GLY A 632 23.90 -47.00 -33.23
C GLY A 632 22.53 -47.12 -32.58
N TRP A 633 22.36 -46.41 -31.46
CA TRP A 633 21.09 -46.32 -30.76
C TRP A 633 20.86 -44.91 -30.21
N ALA A 634 19.59 -44.55 -30.05
CA ALA A 634 19.13 -43.33 -29.39
C ALA A 634 17.91 -43.65 -28.52
N VAL A 635 17.59 -42.78 -27.55
CA VAL A 635 16.36 -42.86 -26.76
C VAL A 635 15.50 -41.65 -27.11
N ASN A 636 14.23 -41.89 -27.38
CA ASN A 636 13.24 -40.87 -27.72
C ASN A 636 11.86 -41.25 -27.14
N ASP A 637 11.22 -40.33 -26.42
CA ASP A 637 9.89 -40.50 -25.81
C ASP A 637 9.75 -41.79 -24.95
N GLY A 638 10.83 -42.22 -24.28
CA GLY A 638 10.86 -43.47 -23.51
C GLY A 638 10.95 -44.75 -24.35
N VAL A 639 11.29 -44.65 -25.64
CA VAL A 639 11.57 -45.77 -26.54
C VAL A 639 13.04 -45.74 -26.95
N LEU A 640 13.70 -46.89 -26.87
CA LEU A 640 15.05 -47.12 -27.38
C LEU A 640 14.96 -47.43 -28.88
N VAL A 641 15.56 -46.62 -29.74
CA VAL A 641 15.56 -46.80 -31.20
C VAL A 641 16.96 -47.25 -31.64
N VAL A 642 17.05 -48.36 -32.37
CA VAL A 642 18.29 -48.89 -32.98
C VAL A 642 18.19 -48.79 -34.49
N ALA A 643 19.16 -48.15 -35.14
CA ALA A 643 19.15 -47.89 -36.58
C ALA A 643 20.58 -47.65 -37.12
N ALA A 644 20.70 -47.46 -38.44
CA ALA A 644 21.93 -46.93 -39.06
C ALA A 644 22.29 -45.55 -38.49
N ASP A 645 23.58 -45.24 -38.30
CA ASP A 645 24.01 -43.93 -37.79
C ASP A 645 23.52 -42.78 -38.70
N GLU A 646 23.46 -42.99 -40.02
CA GLU A 646 22.89 -42.03 -40.96
C GLU A 646 21.37 -41.85 -40.77
N ALA A 647 20.61 -42.89 -40.45
CA ALA A 647 19.18 -42.79 -40.17
C ALA A 647 18.91 -42.11 -38.83
N LEU A 648 19.72 -42.40 -37.80
CA LEU A 648 19.68 -41.68 -36.51
C LEU A 648 20.04 -40.20 -36.68
N ARG A 649 20.98 -39.87 -37.58
CA ARG A 649 21.30 -38.47 -37.96
C ARG A 649 20.22 -37.79 -38.78
N ARG A 650 19.42 -38.53 -39.57
CA ARG A 650 18.28 -37.97 -40.31
C ARG A 650 17.07 -37.69 -39.40
N ASN A 651 16.97 -38.34 -38.25
CA ASN A 651 15.93 -38.05 -37.25
C ASN A 651 16.26 -36.79 -36.43
N THR A 652 16.24 -35.64 -37.10
CA THR A 652 16.42 -34.31 -36.49
C THR A 652 15.09 -33.63 -36.22
N PHE A 653 14.99 -32.90 -35.12
CA PHE A 653 13.87 -32.01 -34.82
C PHE A 653 14.37 -30.61 -34.48
N ILE A 654 13.44 -29.64 -34.44
CA ILE A 654 13.76 -28.24 -34.15
C ILE A 654 13.52 -27.97 -32.67
N VAL A 655 14.54 -27.47 -31.98
CA VAL A 655 14.43 -26.93 -30.62
C VAL A 655 14.83 -25.46 -30.64
N ILE A 656 14.02 -24.63 -29.98
CA ILE A 656 14.29 -23.20 -29.79
C ILE A 656 14.91 -23.02 -28.40
N TYR A 657 16.14 -22.51 -28.35
CA TYR A 657 16.81 -22.14 -27.11
C TYR A 657 16.83 -20.61 -27.00
N ASP A 658 16.18 -20.06 -25.98
CA ASP A 658 16.34 -18.65 -25.60
C ASP A 658 17.69 -18.47 -24.92
N ILE A 659 18.55 -17.58 -25.43
CA ILE A 659 19.87 -17.28 -24.84
C ILE A 659 20.00 -15.83 -24.38
N ARG A 660 18.90 -15.06 -24.34
CA ARG A 660 18.95 -13.62 -24.00
C ARG A 660 19.48 -13.34 -22.59
N ASP A 661 19.31 -14.30 -21.68
CA ASP A 661 19.93 -14.33 -20.35
C ASP A 661 21.47 -14.46 -20.37
N LEU A 662 22.01 -15.15 -21.38
CA LEU A 662 23.44 -15.25 -21.67
C LEU A 662 23.96 -14.10 -22.54
N LEU A 663 23.09 -13.36 -23.24
CA LEU A 663 23.47 -12.20 -24.04
C LEU A 663 23.53 -10.90 -23.23
N PHE A 664 22.66 -10.75 -22.22
CA PHE A 664 22.67 -9.56 -21.36
C PHE A 664 24.03 -9.38 -20.65
N GLN A 665 24.59 -8.18 -20.76
CA GLN A 665 25.80 -7.77 -20.05
C GLN A 665 25.45 -6.86 -18.87
N ILE A 666 26.01 -7.19 -17.70
CA ILE A 666 25.99 -6.31 -16.53
C ILE A 666 27.24 -5.43 -16.62
N PRO A 667 27.12 -4.08 -16.59
CA PRO A 667 28.27 -3.18 -16.57
C PRO A 667 29.22 -3.46 -15.40
N ASN A 668 30.48 -3.07 -15.56
CA ASN A 668 31.44 -3.03 -14.47
C ASN A 668 31.37 -1.65 -13.81
N PHE A 669 31.14 -1.57 -12.51
CA PHE A 669 31.09 -0.29 -11.78
C PHE A 669 32.39 -0.07 -11.00
N ASP A 670 33.50 0.11 -11.73
CA ASP A 670 34.84 0.28 -11.15
C ASP A 670 35.09 1.72 -10.63
N ASP A 671 34.30 2.70 -11.08
CA ASP A 671 34.43 4.12 -10.72
C ASP A 671 33.84 4.47 -9.35
N ALA A 672 34.49 3.98 -8.29
CA ALA A 672 34.16 4.37 -6.93
C ALA A 672 34.72 5.78 -6.61
N PRO A 673 33.92 6.69 -6.02
CA PRO A 673 34.41 7.99 -5.55
C PRO A 673 35.56 7.83 -4.55
N ARG A 674 36.72 8.43 -4.85
CA ARG A 674 37.89 8.38 -3.98
C ARG A 674 37.76 9.40 -2.86
N LEU A 675 38.04 8.96 -1.63
CA LEU A 675 38.13 9.82 -0.45
C LEU A 675 39.54 10.42 -0.36
N ASP A 676 39.88 11.29 -1.31
CA ASP A 676 41.20 11.91 -1.41
C ASP A 676 41.14 13.43 -1.11
N LEU A 677 42.07 13.89 -0.27
CA LEU A 677 42.23 15.30 0.10
C LEU A 677 42.91 16.12 -1.01
N ASP A 678 43.81 15.49 -1.79
CA ASP A 678 44.53 16.16 -2.88
C ASP A 678 43.59 16.52 -4.04
N GLN A 679 42.56 15.72 -4.28
CA GLN A 679 41.54 16.03 -5.30
C GLN A 679 40.74 17.30 -4.93
N VAL A 680 40.46 17.50 -3.64
CA VAL A 680 39.78 18.70 -3.11
C VAL A 680 40.70 19.92 -3.17
N LEU A 681 41.96 19.79 -2.74
CA LEU A 681 42.93 20.88 -2.72
C LEU A 681 43.24 21.41 -4.13
N ASN A 682 43.46 20.51 -5.10
CA ASN A 682 43.73 20.90 -6.49
C ASN A 682 42.52 21.57 -7.17
N GLN A 683 41.29 21.20 -6.80
CA GLN A 683 40.07 21.83 -7.33
C GLN A 683 39.94 23.30 -6.90
N GLY A 684 40.54 23.70 -5.77
CA GLY A 684 40.62 25.09 -5.32
C GLY A 684 41.65 25.95 -6.07
N GLN A 685 42.58 25.36 -6.83
CA GLN A 685 43.69 26.09 -7.46
C GLN A 685 43.45 26.44 -8.95
N GLN A 686 42.43 25.86 -9.59
CA GLN A 686 42.07 26.16 -10.97
C GLN A 686 40.99 27.25 -11.06
N GLY A 687 41.43 28.52 -10.99
CA GLY A 687 40.52 29.66 -10.96
C GLY A 687 39.70 29.86 -12.24
N GLY A 688 38.44 30.30 -12.08
CA GLY A 688 37.69 31.01 -13.12
C GLY A 688 36.89 30.16 -14.11
N GLY A 689 36.03 29.26 -13.63
CA GLY A 689 35.04 28.58 -14.47
C GLY A 689 33.85 28.06 -13.64
N GLY A 690 32.66 28.59 -13.87
CA GLY A 690 31.44 28.12 -13.20
C GLY A 690 30.99 26.76 -13.73
N GLY A 691 31.60 25.69 -13.22
CA GLY A 691 31.20 24.30 -13.47
C GLY A 691 31.22 23.54 -12.15
N GLY A 692 30.04 23.33 -11.55
CA GLY A 692 29.91 22.54 -10.33
C GLY A 692 29.98 21.06 -10.66
N GLY A 693 31.20 20.53 -10.82
CA GLY A 693 31.43 19.11 -11.06
C GLY A 693 30.77 18.27 -9.96
N SER A 694 29.82 17.45 -10.35
CA SER A 694 29.12 16.57 -9.42
C SER A 694 30.01 15.35 -9.15
N ILE A 695 30.04 14.87 -7.91
CA ILE A 695 30.67 13.56 -7.59
C ILE A 695 29.95 12.35 -8.21
N PHE A 696 28.83 12.61 -8.93
CA PHE A 696 28.05 11.67 -9.73
C PHE A 696 27.91 12.15 -11.17
N GLU A 697 28.91 12.86 -11.70
CA GLU A 697 28.97 13.16 -13.14
C GLU A 697 29.39 11.87 -13.86
N ASP A 698 28.45 11.26 -14.59
CA ASP A 698 28.71 10.06 -15.38
C ASP A 698 29.83 10.35 -16.39
N ASN A 699 30.98 9.69 -16.23
CA ASN A 699 31.98 9.61 -17.28
C ASN A 699 31.42 8.70 -18.38
N GLU A 700 30.64 9.26 -19.31
CA GLU A 700 30.13 8.54 -20.50
C GLU A 700 31.29 7.93 -21.33
N ASP A 701 32.51 8.46 -21.20
CA ASP A 701 33.75 7.94 -21.82
C ASP A 701 34.27 6.61 -21.20
N ALA A 702 33.61 6.06 -20.18
CA ALA A 702 33.98 4.79 -19.51
C ALA A 702 33.11 3.59 -19.93
N GLU A 703 32.34 3.69 -21.01
CA GLU A 703 31.81 2.51 -21.73
C GLU A 703 32.97 1.71 -22.35
N GLY A 704 33.64 0.90 -21.52
CA GLY A 704 34.57 -0.10 -22.01
C GLY A 704 33.83 -1.08 -22.91
N GLU A 705 34.20 -1.11 -24.20
CA GLU A 705 33.62 -1.95 -25.26
C GLU A 705 33.56 -3.43 -24.83
N GLY A 706 32.45 -3.80 -24.17
CA GLY A 706 32.06 -5.19 -24.02
C GLY A 706 31.68 -5.73 -25.40
N PRO A 707 31.93 -7.03 -25.68
CA PRO A 707 31.53 -7.61 -26.95
C PRO A 707 30.04 -7.40 -27.19
N THR A 708 29.69 -6.96 -28.39
CA THR A 708 28.31 -6.66 -28.80
C THR A 708 27.40 -7.88 -28.61
N GLU A 709 26.08 -7.67 -28.60
CA GLU A 709 25.12 -8.78 -28.53
C GLU A 709 25.31 -9.80 -29.67
N GLU A 710 25.73 -9.31 -30.84
CA GLU A 710 26.07 -10.13 -32.01
C GLU A 710 27.36 -10.95 -31.75
N GLU A 711 28.45 -10.32 -31.30
CA GLU A 711 29.70 -11.02 -30.96
C GLU A 711 29.55 -12.03 -29.81
N LEU A 712 28.70 -11.75 -28.80
CA LEU A 712 28.37 -12.73 -27.76
C LEU A 712 27.54 -13.90 -28.31
N THR A 713 26.63 -13.63 -29.23
CA THR A 713 25.85 -14.69 -29.90
C THR A 713 26.76 -15.60 -30.70
N ASP A 714 27.70 -15.03 -31.46
CA ASP A 714 28.69 -15.76 -32.24
C ASP A 714 29.66 -16.57 -31.35
N GLN A 715 30.10 -16.03 -30.21
CA GLN A 715 30.91 -16.78 -29.23
C GLN A 715 30.14 -17.98 -28.66
N ILE A 716 28.87 -17.81 -28.30
CA ILE A 716 28.02 -18.93 -27.82
C ILE A 716 27.81 -19.96 -28.93
N LEU A 717 27.63 -19.49 -30.18
CA LEU A 717 27.48 -20.34 -31.36
C LEU A 717 28.74 -21.16 -31.64
N GLU A 718 29.92 -20.53 -31.62
CA GLU A 718 31.23 -21.18 -31.78
C GLU A 718 31.46 -22.22 -30.68
N ILE A 719 31.16 -21.89 -29.42
CA ILE A 719 31.25 -22.81 -28.28
C ILE A 719 30.34 -24.03 -28.50
N VAL A 720 29.10 -23.83 -28.96
CA VAL A 720 28.16 -24.93 -29.25
C VAL A 720 28.65 -25.78 -30.42
N GLN A 721 29.04 -25.16 -31.54
CA GLN A 721 29.47 -25.88 -32.75
C GLN A 721 30.80 -26.63 -32.55
N THR A 722 31.70 -26.12 -31.71
CA THR A 722 32.99 -26.75 -31.41
C THR A 722 32.85 -27.94 -30.46
N ASN A 723 31.98 -27.84 -29.45
CA ASN A 723 31.87 -28.88 -28.41
C ASN A 723 30.80 -29.95 -28.68
N VAL A 724 29.83 -29.69 -29.56
CA VAL A 724 28.76 -30.64 -29.91
C VAL A 724 28.88 -31.03 -31.37
N ASP A 725 29.23 -32.29 -31.67
CA ASP A 725 29.21 -32.89 -33.02
C ASP A 725 29.78 -31.97 -34.12
N PHE A 726 31.04 -31.56 -33.96
CA PHE A 726 31.73 -30.59 -34.84
C PHE A 726 31.58 -30.91 -36.34
N GLU A 727 31.76 -32.17 -36.74
CA GLU A 727 31.63 -32.64 -38.14
C GLU A 727 30.17 -32.69 -38.63
N GLY A 728 29.18 -32.64 -37.73
CA GLY A 728 27.75 -32.75 -38.04
C GLY A 728 27.12 -31.45 -38.54
N TRP A 729 27.66 -30.29 -38.20
CA TRP A 729 27.11 -28.98 -38.58
C TRP A 729 27.29 -28.66 -40.05
N ARG A 730 26.24 -28.12 -40.68
CA ARG A 730 26.26 -27.71 -42.09
C ARG A 730 27.34 -26.68 -42.40
N ASP A 731 27.61 -25.79 -41.44
CA ASP A 731 28.61 -24.72 -41.61
C ASP A 731 30.05 -25.27 -41.59
N ASN A 732 30.25 -26.43 -40.95
CA ASN A 732 31.50 -27.21 -40.97
C ASN A 732 31.55 -28.25 -42.12
N GLY A 733 30.59 -28.22 -43.06
CA GLY A 733 30.50 -29.16 -44.18
C GLY A 733 29.73 -30.45 -43.90
N GLY A 734 29.13 -30.59 -42.71
CA GLY A 734 28.23 -31.68 -42.36
C GLY A 734 26.84 -31.57 -42.98
N SER A 735 25.96 -32.50 -42.65
CA SER A 735 24.57 -32.55 -43.17
C SER A 735 23.50 -32.75 -42.09
N THR A 736 23.88 -32.68 -40.81
CA THR A 736 23.02 -33.06 -39.66
C THR A 736 22.52 -31.86 -38.88
N GLY A 737 23.42 -30.95 -38.49
CA GLY A 737 23.08 -29.78 -37.69
C GLY A 737 22.84 -28.53 -38.55
N VAL A 738 21.71 -27.85 -38.35
CA VAL A 738 21.47 -26.49 -38.86
C VAL A 738 21.09 -25.58 -37.69
N VAL A 739 21.64 -24.38 -37.65
CA VAL A 739 21.33 -23.36 -36.64
C VAL A 739 20.94 -22.06 -37.33
N GLN A 740 19.98 -21.35 -36.72
CA GLN A 740 19.53 -20.03 -37.13
C GLN A 740 19.37 -19.16 -35.89
N VAL A 741 19.94 -17.96 -35.92
CA VAL A 741 19.77 -16.94 -34.88
C VAL A 741 18.55 -16.08 -35.21
N LEU A 742 17.67 -15.84 -34.25
CA LEU A 742 16.56 -14.89 -34.39
C LEU A 742 16.26 -14.20 -33.05
N ASN A 743 16.52 -12.90 -32.96
CA ASN A 743 16.20 -12.05 -31.80
C ASN A 743 16.67 -12.63 -30.44
N GLY A 744 17.91 -13.10 -30.36
CA GLY A 744 18.48 -13.72 -29.15
C GLY A 744 18.02 -15.15 -28.87
N ASN A 745 17.31 -15.80 -29.79
CA ASN A 745 17.01 -17.23 -29.74
C ASN A 745 17.87 -18.00 -30.75
N LEU A 746 18.40 -19.16 -30.33
CA LEU A 746 19.00 -20.15 -31.21
C LEU A 746 17.95 -21.18 -31.63
N ILE A 747 17.55 -21.16 -32.89
CA ILE A 747 16.68 -22.16 -33.52
C ILE A 747 17.61 -23.23 -34.10
N ILE A 748 17.71 -24.38 -33.41
CA ILE A 748 18.63 -25.46 -33.78
C ILE A 748 17.82 -26.66 -34.27
N THR A 749 18.21 -27.20 -35.42
CA THR A 749 17.75 -28.47 -35.97
C THR A 749 18.88 -29.48 -35.83
N ASN A 750 18.73 -30.50 -34.98
CA ASN A 750 19.76 -31.52 -34.77
C ASN A 750 19.16 -32.82 -34.18
N THR A 751 20.00 -33.82 -33.91
CA THR A 751 19.59 -35.09 -33.29
C THR A 751 19.24 -34.94 -31.81
N ALA A 752 18.43 -35.85 -31.26
CA ALA A 752 18.14 -35.90 -29.81
C ALA A 752 19.41 -35.91 -28.94
N ARG A 753 20.45 -36.64 -29.36
CA ARG A 753 21.74 -36.70 -28.66
C ARG A 753 22.43 -35.34 -28.60
N ASN A 754 22.47 -34.63 -29.72
CA ASN A 754 23.12 -33.33 -29.80
C ASN A 754 22.31 -32.27 -29.04
N HIS A 755 20.97 -32.31 -29.10
CA HIS A 755 20.11 -31.46 -28.29
C HIS A 755 20.32 -31.61 -26.77
N ARG A 756 20.57 -32.83 -26.27
CA ARG A 756 20.95 -33.06 -24.87
C ARG A 756 22.28 -32.38 -24.51
N GLN A 757 23.29 -32.50 -25.37
CA GLN A 757 24.59 -31.87 -25.15
C GLN A 757 24.52 -30.34 -25.18
N ILE A 758 23.78 -29.77 -26.14
CA ILE A 758 23.53 -28.32 -26.25
C ILE A 758 22.81 -27.81 -25.00
N GLN A 759 21.72 -28.47 -24.59
CA GLN A 759 20.97 -28.07 -23.40
C GLN A 759 21.81 -28.16 -22.12
N GLY A 760 22.62 -29.22 -21.98
CA GLY A 760 23.55 -29.36 -20.85
C GLY A 760 24.59 -28.24 -20.81
N LEU A 761 25.21 -27.92 -21.94
CA LEU A 761 26.20 -26.84 -22.08
C LEU A 761 25.59 -25.46 -21.78
N LEU A 762 24.45 -25.13 -22.39
CA LEU A 762 23.75 -23.87 -22.12
C LEU A 762 23.31 -23.76 -20.66
N ASN A 763 22.85 -24.85 -20.04
CA ASN A 763 22.49 -24.85 -18.63
C ASN A 763 23.71 -24.64 -17.72
N GLN A 764 24.87 -25.23 -18.03
CA GLN A 764 26.11 -24.98 -17.29
C GLN A 764 26.57 -23.50 -17.41
N LEU A 765 26.47 -22.92 -18.60
CA LEU A 765 26.76 -21.49 -18.81
C LEU A 765 25.81 -20.59 -18.00
N ARG A 766 24.51 -20.93 -17.93
CA ARG A 766 23.54 -20.25 -17.05
C ARG A 766 23.89 -20.43 -15.58
N GLU A 767 24.26 -21.63 -15.15
CA GLU A 767 24.59 -21.94 -13.75
C GLU A 767 25.81 -21.17 -13.24
N ILE A 768 26.73 -20.78 -14.13
CA ILE A 768 27.89 -19.91 -13.83
C ILE A 768 27.44 -18.44 -13.68
N ARG A 769 26.47 -17.98 -14.48
CA ARG A 769 25.92 -16.61 -14.43
C ARG A 769 24.89 -16.40 -13.31
N ALA A 770 24.16 -17.45 -12.92
CA ALA A 770 23.16 -17.42 -11.84
C ALA A 770 23.77 -17.30 -10.43
N VAL A 771 25.11 -17.26 -10.33
CA VAL A 771 25.82 -16.99 -9.08
C VAL A 771 25.94 -15.49 -8.85
N GLN A 772 25.34 -15.01 -7.78
CA GLN A 772 25.59 -13.68 -7.24
C GLN A 772 26.45 -13.77 -5.98
N ILE A 773 27.17 -12.69 -5.68
CA ILE A 773 28.00 -12.57 -4.49
C ILE A 773 27.49 -11.35 -3.74
N ASN A 774 26.94 -11.57 -2.55
CA ASN A 774 26.76 -10.50 -1.57
C ASN A 774 28.06 -10.34 -0.79
N VAL A 775 28.53 -9.12 -0.60
CA VAL A 775 29.71 -8.80 0.21
C VAL A 775 29.28 -7.83 1.29
N GLU A 776 29.38 -8.28 2.52
CA GLU A 776 29.27 -7.47 3.72
C GLU A 776 30.69 -7.04 4.12
N SER A 777 30.96 -5.75 4.16
CA SER A 777 32.16 -5.23 4.84
C SER A 777 31.75 -4.63 6.18
N ARG A 778 32.65 -4.65 7.17
CA ARG A 778 32.40 -4.14 8.52
C ARG A 778 33.59 -3.28 8.95
N PHE A 779 33.33 -2.01 9.16
CA PHE A 779 34.26 -1.06 9.76
C PHE A 779 33.89 -0.93 11.24
N LEU A 780 34.63 -1.60 12.11
CA LEU A 780 34.45 -1.50 13.56
C LEU A 780 35.49 -0.55 14.13
N SER A 781 35.05 0.57 14.67
CA SER A 781 35.88 1.52 15.40
C SER A 781 35.56 1.41 16.90
N VAL A 782 36.57 1.06 17.70
CA VAL A 782 36.48 0.98 19.16
C VAL A 782 37.38 2.07 19.72
N SER A 783 36.82 3.06 20.43
CA SER A 783 37.61 3.96 21.28
C SER A 783 37.38 3.63 22.74
N GLN A 784 38.44 3.70 23.53
CA GLN A 784 38.42 3.60 24.97
C GLN A 784 39.31 4.70 25.56
N ASP A 785 38.67 5.61 26.29
CA ASP A 785 39.27 6.81 26.82
C ASP A 785 39.20 6.72 28.35
N PHE A 786 40.36 6.66 28.99
CA PHE A 786 40.53 6.54 30.44
C PHE A 786 41.20 7.80 30.99
N PHE A 787 40.63 8.34 32.06
CA PHE A 787 41.14 9.50 32.77
C PHE A 787 41.14 9.22 34.28
N GLU A 788 42.28 9.45 34.93
CA GLU A 788 42.40 9.46 36.39
C GLU A 788 43.18 10.69 36.83
N GLN A 789 42.58 11.52 37.69
CA GLN A 789 43.21 12.65 38.36
C GLN A 789 43.07 12.47 39.87
N ILE A 790 44.19 12.51 40.57
CA ILE A 790 44.26 12.54 42.03
C ILE A 790 45.13 13.73 42.42
N GLY A 791 44.51 14.74 43.03
CA GLY A 791 45.12 15.97 43.48
C GLY A 791 44.80 16.27 44.95
N PHE A 792 45.80 16.77 45.65
CA PHE A 792 45.67 17.36 46.97
C PHE A 792 46.17 18.80 46.90
N ASP A 793 45.45 19.71 47.54
CA ASP A 793 45.88 21.09 47.78
C ASP A 793 45.78 21.38 49.27
N LEU A 794 46.88 21.93 49.83
CA LEU A 794 47.03 22.20 51.25
C LEU A 794 47.53 23.63 51.43
N ASP A 795 46.61 24.52 51.77
CA ASP A 795 46.89 25.91 52.07
C ASP A 795 47.01 26.11 53.59
N ILE A 796 48.14 26.68 54.02
CA ILE A 796 48.40 26.94 55.44
C ILE A 796 48.57 28.44 55.65
N TYR A 797 47.67 29.00 56.46
CA TYR A 797 47.61 30.42 56.81
C TYR A 797 48.08 30.62 58.25
N PHE A 798 49.06 31.50 58.44
CA PHE A 798 49.58 31.84 59.77
C PHE A 798 49.09 33.24 60.20
N ASN A 799 48.57 33.33 61.43
CA ASN A 799 48.02 34.53 62.09
C ASN A 799 46.70 35.10 61.50
N ALA A 800 45.68 34.24 61.31
CA ALA A 800 44.42 34.62 60.69
C ALA A 800 43.56 35.64 61.49
N GLN A 801 43.79 35.83 62.79
CA GLN A 801 43.02 36.74 63.68
C GLN A 801 43.67 38.13 63.82
N ASN A 802 44.20 38.69 62.74
CA ASN A 802 44.89 39.98 62.74
C ASN A 802 43.89 41.17 62.79
N GLU A 803 44.23 42.23 63.54
CA GLU A 803 43.48 43.51 63.61
C GLU A 803 43.10 44.09 62.23
N GLN A 804 43.87 43.80 61.17
CA GLN A 804 43.59 44.17 59.78
C GLN A 804 42.30 43.52 59.24
N PHE A 805 42.06 42.24 59.52
CA PHE A 805 40.82 41.55 59.13
C PHE A 805 39.63 42.15 59.88
N ASP A 806 39.75 42.31 61.20
CA ASP A 806 38.74 42.98 62.03
C ASP A 806 38.51 44.45 61.64
N ALA A 807 39.51 45.16 61.11
CA ALA A 807 39.37 46.53 60.64
C ALA A 807 38.58 46.59 59.32
N VAL A 808 38.85 45.69 58.36
CA VAL A 808 38.07 45.56 57.14
C VAL A 808 36.63 45.13 57.46
N GLN A 809 36.44 44.14 58.34
CA GLN A 809 35.13 43.70 58.84
C GLN A 809 34.33 44.86 59.47
N ARG A 810 34.98 45.67 60.32
CA ARG A 810 34.36 46.86 60.94
C ARG A 810 34.08 47.98 59.93
N GLN A 811 34.93 48.16 58.93
CA GLN A 811 34.74 49.17 57.89
C GLN A 811 33.57 48.79 56.95
N LEU A 812 33.44 47.53 56.57
CA LEU A 812 32.29 47.01 55.82
C LEU A 812 30.97 47.19 56.60
N GLN A 813 30.97 46.89 57.89
CA GLN A 813 29.81 47.14 58.77
C GLN A 813 29.46 48.63 58.90
N ALA A 814 30.45 49.53 58.90
CA ALA A 814 30.24 50.97 58.99
C ALA A 814 29.59 51.58 57.73
N PHE A 815 29.75 50.94 56.56
CA PHE A 815 29.10 51.36 55.31
C PHE A 815 27.66 50.84 55.14
N GLY A 816 27.05 50.25 56.19
CA GLY A 816 25.67 49.77 56.15
C GLY A 816 25.48 48.41 55.49
N GLN A 817 26.54 47.77 54.97
CA GLN A 817 26.56 46.33 54.69
C GLN A 817 26.71 45.55 56.01
N GLY A 818 25.65 45.60 56.82
CA GLY A 818 25.55 44.79 58.03
C GLY A 818 25.37 43.31 57.68
N SER A 819 26.44 42.52 57.82
CA SER A 819 26.43 41.05 57.88
C SER A 819 25.59 40.34 56.81
N LEU A 820 26.17 40.13 55.62
CA LEU A 820 25.70 39.11 54.67
C LEU A 820 25.95 37.70 55.22
N ALA A 821 25.11 37.30 56.18
CA ALA A 821 24.98 35.91 56.65
C ALA A 821 23.97 35.10 55.83
N ASN A 822 23.53 35.64 54.68
CA ASN A 822 22.75 34.97 53.65
C ASN A 822 23.37 35.32 52.30
N GLU A 823 23.41 34.35 51.39
CA GLU A 823 24.03 34.41 50.05
C GLU A 823 25.58 34.41 50.01
N GLY A 824 26.19 33.36 50.57
CA GLY A 824 27.38 32.70 50.02
C GLY A 824 28.75 33.42 50.05
N THR A 825 28.81 34.74 50.08
CA THR A 825 30.07 35.51 50.05
C THR A 825 30.51 35.94 51.44
N SER A 826 31.10 35.01 52.19
CA SER A 826 31.91 35.34 53.37
C SER A 826 33.31 35.75 52.94
N VAL A 827 33.75 36.97 53.26
CA VAL A 827 35.15 37.39 53.07
C VAL A 827 36.05 36.52 53.95
N LEU A 828 37.03 35.85 53.33
CA LEU A 828 37.96 34.95 54.01
C LEU A 828 39.28 35.69 54.33
N PRO A 829 40.06 35.27 55.33
CA PRO A 829 41.37 35.88 55.61
C PRO A 829 42.35 35.84 54.42
N SER A 830 42.19 34.90 53.50
CA SER A 830 42.92 34.78 52.23
C SER A 830 42.74 36.01 51.32
N ASP A 831 41.56 36.63 51.31
CA ASP A 831 41.21 37.76 50.44
C ASP A 831 41.99 39.05 50.76
N ILE A 832 42.60 39.12 51.95
CA ILE A 832 43.38 40.28 52.41
C ILE A 832 44.86 40.18 52.04
N VAL A 833 45.37 38.95 51.87
CA VAL A 833 46.80 38.68 51.64
C VAL A 833 47.16 38.64 50.15
N GLY A 834 46.19 38.26 49.31
CA GLY A 834 46.24 38.51 47.87
C GLY A 834 46.15 40.01 47.58
N GLY A 835 47.29 40.71 47.71
CA GLY A 835 47.36 42.17 47.67
C GLY A 835 46.57 42.78 46.50
N VAL A 836 45.64 43.68 46.86
CA VAL A 836 44.58 44.26 46.00
C VAL A 836 45.00 44.46 44.54
N ARG A 837 44.74 43.43 43.72
CA ARG A 837 44.93 43.42 42.26
C ARG A 837 43.79 42.73 41.51
N ASN A 838 42.70 42.36 42.17
CA ASN A 838 41.43 42.18 41.47
C ASN A 838 40.85 43.56 41.12
N ALA A 839 41.08 44.00 39.87
CA ALA A 839 40.67 45.32 39.37
C ALA A 839 39.14 45.50 39.23
N ASN A 840 38.35 44.49 39.60
CA ASN A 840 36.92 44.40 39.28
C ASN A 840 35.97 44.59 40.48
N ASN A 841 36.45 44.80 41.71
CA ASN A 841 35.55 45.13 42.82
C ASN A 841 35.10 46.60 42.79
N ARG A 842 34.33 46.95 41.75
CA ARG A 842 33.80 48.29 41.48
C ARG A 842 32.39 48.42 42.05
N GLY A 843 32.26 49.06 43.20
CA GLY A 843 30.97 49.45 43.76
C GLY A 843 30.33 50.60 42.96
N TYR A 844 29.04 50.48 42.67
CA TYR A 844 28.27 51.54 41.99
C TYR A 844 27.64 52.48 43.02
N ILE A 845 27.98 53.76 42.98
CA ILE A 845 27.30 54.81 43.76
C ILE A 845 26.31 55.54 42.86
N PHE A 846 25.07 55.67 43.29
CA PHE A 846 24.02 56.42 42.60
C PHE A 846 24.37 57.91 42.54
N ASP A 847 24.65 58.44 41.35
CA ASP A 847 25.03 59.83 41.08
C ASP A 847 23.92 60.57 40.31
N GLY A 848 22.71 60.48 40.87
CA GLY A 848 21.53 61.17 40.37
C GLY A 848 20.78 60.45 39.23
N LEU A 849 19.89 61.21 38.60
CA LEU A 849 19.10 60.80 37.44
C LEU A 849 19.49 61.71 36.26
N ASP A 850 19.58 61.15 35.05
CA ASP A 850 19.87 61.93 33.85
C ASP A 850 18.68 62.80 33.40
N ALA A 851 18.86 63.54 32.31
CA ALA A 851 17.85 64.42 31.76
C ALA A 851 16.54 63.72 31.33
N ASN A 852 16.54 62.39 31.21
CA ASN A 852 15.37 61.56 30.90
C ASN A 852 14.81 60.83 32.14
N GLY A 853 15.39 61.04 33.32
CA GLY A 853 14.98 60.38 34.56
C GLY A 853 15.52 58.97 34.75
N ALA A 854 16.57 58.56 34.01
CA ALA A 854 17.24 57.27 34.20
C ALA A 854 18.39 57.39 35.22
N PRO A 855 18.56 56.42 36.15
CA PRO A 855 19.55 56.53 37.22
C PRO A 855 20.98 56.38 36.69
N GLN A 856 21.81 57.36 36.99
CA GLN A 856 23.25 57.33 36.68
C GLN A 856 24.03 56.85 37.90
N PHE A 857 25.13 56.13 37.65
CA PHE A 857 26.03 55.65 38.68
C PHE A 857 27.45 56.08 38.35
N ARG A 858 28.18 56.58 39.34
CA ARG A 858 29.56 57.04 39.18
C ARG A 858 30.53 56.02 39.76
N PHE A 859 31.65 55.85 39.08
CA PHE A 859 32.82 55.15 39.58
C PHE A 859 33.61 56.10 40.48
N ASP A 860 33.86 55.70 41.73
CA ASP A 860 34.82 56.35 42.61
C ASP A 860 35.70 55.28 43.27
N GLU A 861 37.02 55.36 43.07
CA GLU A 861 37.99 54.46 43.68
C GLU A 861 38.30 54.96 45.09
N GLN A 862 37.42 54.66 46.06
CA GLN A 862 37.75 54.85 47.47
C GLN A 862 38.77 53.79 47.89
N PRO A 863 40.01 54.17 48.27
CA PRO A 863 40.98 53.20 48.74
C PRO A 863 40.56 52.70 50.12
N PHE A 864 40.36 51.39 50.25
CA PHE A 864 40.36 50.75 51.57
C PHE A 864 41.73 51.05 52.21
N SER A 865 41.73 51.87 53.27
CA SER A 865 42.94 52.22 54.01
C SER A 865 43.36 51.06 54.91
N VAL A 866 43.82 49.97 54.30
CA VAL A 866 44.44 48.84 55.01
C VAL A 866 45.67 49.39 55.76
N PRO A 867 45.76 49.22 57.10
CA PRO A 867 46.94 49.63 57.84
C PRO A 867 48.19 48.96 57.26
N ALA A 868 49.29 49.70 57.12
CA ALA A 868 50.54 49.13 56.60
C ALA A 868 50.96 47.87 57.37
N PRO A 869 51.47 46.81 56.71
CA PRO A 869 51.78 45.54 57.35
C PRO A 869 52.77 45.74 58.51
N SER A 870 52.32 45.39 59.72
CA SER A 870 53.15 45.38 60.91
C SER A 870 53.95 44.07 60.97
N THR A 871 54.79 43.90 62.00
CA THR A 871 55.54 42.66 62.28
C THR A 871 54.64 41.46 62.67
N LEU A 872 53.32 41.59 62.50
CA LEU A 872 52.29 40.58 62.76
C LEU A 872 51.38 40.37 61.52
N SER A 873 51.79 40.77 60.31
CA SER A 873 51.03 40.49 59.08
C SER A 873 50.90 38.98 58.80
N VAL A 874 49.76 38.57 58.24
CA VAL A 874 49.47 37.18 57.85
C VAL A 874 50.54 36.64 56.89
N VAL A 875 50.99 35.41 57.09
CA VAL A 875 51.92 34.71 56.19
C VAL A 875 51.15 33.63 55.43
N PRO A 876 51.09 33.69 54.08
CA PRO A 876 50.56 32.61 53.26
C PRO A 876 51.66 31.59 52.95
N ALA A 877 51.37 30.31 53.17
CA ALA A 877 52.11 29.22 52.57
C ALA A 877 51.14 28.45 51.66
N GLN A 878 51.29 28.65 50.35
CA GLN A 878 50.38 28.09 49.35
C GLN A 878 51.02 26.95 48.57
N GLN A 879 50.25 25.89 48.39
CA GLN A 879 50.53 24.83 47.43
C GLN A 879 49.93 25.23 46.07
N ASN A 880 50.55 24.79 44.96
CA ASN A 880 50.02 25.06 43.61
C ASN A 880 50.31 23.90 42.64
N SER A 881 50.46 22.67 43.14
CA SER A 881 50.73 21.52 42.27
C SER A 881 49.53 21.08 41.45
N LEU A 882 48.30 21.46 41.83
CA LEU A 882 47.07 21.21 41.06
C LEU A 882 47.00 22.15 39.84
N GLY A 883 47.10 23.46 40.05
CA GLY A 883 47.10 24.44 38.94
C GLY A 883 48.24 24.26 37.93
N ILE A 884 49.38 23.69 38.34
CA ILE A 884 50.44 23.25 37.40
C ILE A 884 49.96 22.09 36.51
N VAL A 885 49.30 21.08 37.08
CA VAL A 885 48.78 19.93 36.31
C VAL A 885 47.70 20.38 35.33
N ASP A 886 46.74 21.20 35.75
CA ASP A 886 45.67 21.71 34.87
C ASP A 886 46.23 22.55 33.71
N THR A 887 47.23 23.40 33.98
CA THR A 887 47.90 24.21 32.94
C THR A 887 48.68 23.33 31.96
N LEU A 888 49.30 22.23 32.44
CA LEU A 888 50.01 21.28 31.59
C LEU A 888 49.07 20.40 30.77
N LEU A 889 47.88 20.05 31.29
CA LEU A 889 46.82 19.35 30.56
C LEU A 889 46.19 20.22 29.46
N GLN A 890 46.03 21.53 29.70
CA GLN A 890 45.48 22.48 28.70
C GLN A 890 46.52 22.92 27.64
N GLY A 891 47.81 22.72 27.91
CA GLY A 891 48.93 23.26 27.14
C GLY A 891 49.25 22.54 25.81
N SER A 892 48.31 22.49 24.87
CA SER A 892 48.57 21.95 23.52
C SER A 892 49.54 22.83 22.70
N GLY A 893 50.82 22.44 22.67
CA GLY A 893 51.79 22.92 21.67
C GLY A 893 52.81 23.98 22.10
N THR A 894 52.89 24.36 23.38
CA THR A 894 54.02 25.19 23.89
C THR A 894 55.09 24.30 24.53
N ALA A 895 56.36 24.73 24.46
CA ALA A 895 57.47 23.94 25.01
C ALA A 895 57.29 23.78 26.54
N PHE A 896 57.23 22.53 27.03
CA PHE A 896 57.06 22.15 28.44
C PHE A 896 57.83 23.03 29.44
N ALA A 897 59.08 23.36 29.12
CA ALA A 897 59.92 24.24 29.95
C ALA A 897 59.38 25.68 30.09
N GLN A 898 58.80 26.25 29.04
CA GLN A 898 58.21 27.60 29.07
C GLN A 898 56.92 27.63 29.90
N ALA A 899 56.06 26.62 29.75
CA ALA A 899 54.84 26.47 30.55
C ALA A 899 55.16 26.40 32.06
N ILE A 900 56.13 25.57 32.45
CA ILE A 900 56.57 25.44 33.85
C ILE A 900 57.14 26.76 34.41
N THR A 901 57.89 27.53 33.61
CA THR A 901 58.44 28.82 34.08
C THR A 901 57.42 29.95 34.20
N ALA A 902 56.21 29.78 33.67
CA ALA A 902 55.15 30.81 33.71
C ALA A 902 54.18 30.66 34.89
N VAL A 903 54.23 29.54 35.62
CA VAL A 903 53.30 29.20 36.72
C VAL A 903 54.02 29.35 38.07
N ASN A 904 53.26 29.71 39.12
CA ASN A 904 53.78 29.76 40.49
C ASN A 904 54.31 28.37 40.92
N PRO A 905 55.47 28.30 41.63
CA PRO A 905 56.06 27.02 42.03
C PRO A 905 55.11 26.22 42.93
N ALA A 906 55.23 24.89 42.88
CA ALA A 906 54.33 23.95 43.59
C ALA A 906 54.24 24.17 45.12
N LEU A 907 55.19 24.88 45.73
CA LEU A 907 55.11 25.43 47.07
C LEU A 907 55.72 26.84 47.09
N ALA A 908 55.01 27.83 47.61
CA ALA A 908 55.49 29.18 47.85
C ALA A 908 55.34 29.56 49.33
N VAL A 909 56.43 30.01 49.96
CA VAL A 909 56.46 30.40 51.39
C VAL A 909 57.25 31.71 51.55
N ALA A 910 56.66 32.70 52.21
CA ALA A 910 57.32 33.99 52.48
C ALA A 910 56.94 34.54 53.86
N GLY A 911 57.85 34.45 54.85
CA GLY A 911 57.57 35.03 56.17
C GLY A 911 58.65 34.86 57.25
N THR A 912 58.39 35.47 58.40
CA THR A 912 59.12 35.33 59.68
C THR A 912 58.13 34.97 60.78
N PHE A 913 58.54 34.14 61.75
CA PHE A 913 57.63 33.33 62.58
C PHE A 913 57.07 34.01 63.85
N LEU A 914 55.75 33.90 64.08
CA LEU A 914 55.08 33.76 65.38
C LEU A 914 53.60 33.34 65.17
N ASP A 915 52.92 32.89 66.22
CA ASP A 915 51.96 31.75 66.18
C ASP A 915 50.46 32.11 66.25
N ASP A 916 49.71 31.71 65.22
CA ASP A 916 48.45 30.93 65.28
C ASP A 916 48.23 30.29 63.89
N VAL A 917 47.72 29.06 63.78
CA VAL A 917 47.76 28.28 62.51
C VAL A 917 46.35 27.86 62.07
N GLN A 918 45.96 28.28 60.86
CA GLN A 918 44.76 27.81 60.18
C GLN A 918 45.14 27.02 58.92
N VAL A 919 44.51 25.87 58.72
CA VAL A 919 44.76 24.96 57.59
C VAL A 919 43.46 24.83 56.80
N ASP A 920 43.55 25.02 55.48
CA ASP A 920 42.50 24.68 54.53
C ASP A 920 42.99 23.52 53.64
N PHE A 921 42.08 22.62 53.25
CA PHE A 921 42.44 21.45 52.45
C PHE A 921 41.40 21.14 51.39
N LEU A 922 41.86 20.96 50.16
CA LEU A 922 41.05 20.52 49.04
C LEU A 922 41.58 19.17 48.55
N ILE A 923 40.67 18.22 48.32
CA ILE A 923 40.98 16.92 47.74
C ILE A 923 40.16 16.80 46.47
N GLU A 924 40.83 16.67 45.34
CA GLU A 924 40.21 16.45 44.04
C GLU A 924 40.57 15.05 43.54
N ALA A 925 39.56 14.20 43.35
CA ALA A 925 39.74 12.85 42.86
C ALA A 925 38.65 12.56 41.82
N THR A 926 39.07 12.48 40.55
CA THR A 926 38.19 12.33 39.40
C THR A 926 38.67 11.15 38.58
N GLN A 927 37.79 10.18 38.33
CA GLN A 927 38.05 9.05 37.44
C GLN A 927 36.92 8.95 36.42
N SER A 928 37.27 8.77 35.16
CA SER A 928 36.34 8.59 34.04
C SER A 928 36.84 7.49 33.12
N ASP A 929 35.92 6.62 32.67
CA ASP A 929 36.17 5.59 31.66
C ASP A 929 35.04 5.69 30.64
N GLN A 930 35.38 6.00 29.40
CA GLN A 930 34.45 6.12 28.29
C GLN A 930 34.84 5.12 27.21
N ARG A 931 33.98 4.13 26.97
CA ARG A 931 34.11 3.19 25.87
C ARG A 931 33.03 3.43 24.82
N ASN A 932 33.46 3.64 23.58
CA ASN A 932 32.60 3.80 22.42
C ASN A 932 32.89 2.72 21.39
N VAL A 933 31.84 2.15 20.79
CA VAL A 933 31.95 1.18 19.70
C VAL A 933 31.03 1.63 18.57
N SER A 934 31.63 1.95 17.43
CA SER A 934 30.92 2.33 16.21
C SER A 934 31.11 1.24 15.16
N LEU A 935 30.01 0.84 14.52
CA LEU A 935 29.99 -0.14 13.43
C LEU A 935 29.33 0.48 12.20
N SER A 936 30.07 0.54 11.10
CA SER A 936 29.50 0.75 9.76
C SER A 936 29.61 -0.55 8.97
N ALA A 937 28.50 -1.07 8.45
CA ALA A 937 28.44 -2.39 7.81
C ALA A 937 27.78 -2.36 6.41
N PRO A 938 28.40 -1.70 5.40
CA PRO A 938 27.81 -1.66 4.06
C PRO A 938 27.82 -3.05 3.40
N ARG A 939 26.69 -3.37 2.78
CA ARG A 939 26.40 -4.63 2.09
C ARG A 939 26.15 -4.35 0.61
N LEU A 940 26.77 -5.12 -0.28
CA LEU A 940 26.72 -4.93 -1.72
C LEU A 940 26.53 -6.28 -2.42
N THR A 941 25.54 -6.40 -3.30
CA THR A 941 25.33 -7.62 -4.10
C THR A 941 25.69 -7.36 -5.56
N PHE A 942 26.54 -8.19 -6.12
CA PHE A 942 26.95 -8.12 -7.53
C PHE A 942 27.02 -9.52 -8.16
N SER A 943 27.05 -9.58 -9.49
CA SER A 943 27.12 -10.85 -10.22
C SER A 943 28.56 -11.35 -10.34
N ASN A 944 28.74 -12.67 -10.34
CA ASN A 944 30.05 -13.31 -10.39
C ASN A 944 30.95 -12.75 -11.53
N GLY A 945 32.18 -12.35 -11.21
CA GLY A 945 33.18 -11.78 -12.13
C GLY A 945 33.09 -10.27 -12.39
N ARG A 946 31.96 -9.64 -12.02
CA ARG A 946 31.73 -8.20 -12.17
C ARG A 946 32.21 -7.43 -10.94
N SER A 947 32.43 -6.13 -11.13
CA SER A 947 32.71 -5.18 -10.07
C SER A 947 31.47 -4.35 -9.73
N ALA A 948 31.38 -3.99 -8.46
CA ALA A 948 30.41 -3.04 -7.97
C ALA A 948 31.04 -2.14 -6.91
N ASN A 949 30.47 -0.96 -6.71
CA ASN A 949 30.88 -0.07 -5.65
C ASN A 949 29.68 0.48 -4.85
N ILE A 950 29.99 0.99 -3.66
CA ILE A 950 29.08 1.75 -2.80
C ILE A 950 29.89 2.82 -2.07
N ALA A 951 29.43 4.07 -2.13
CA ALA A 951 29.99 5.17 -1.38
C ALA A 951 28.89 5.92 -0.65
N VAL A 952 29.10 6.17 0.65
CA VAL A 952 28.22 7.02 1.47
C VAL A 952 29.10 8.13 2.00
N VAL A 953 28.96 9.32 1.41
CA VAL A 953 29.83 10.46 1.66
C VAL A 953 29.01 11.70 2.01
N ASN A 954 29.40 12.35 3.10
CA ASN A 954 28.92 13.65 3.53
C ASN A 954 29.88 14.71 2.98
N GLN A 955 29.38 15.57 2.10
CA GLN A 955 30.16 16.70 1.58
C GLN A 955 29.95 17.93 2.46
N ILE A 956 31.03 18.43 3.07
CA ILE A 956 31.03 19.58 3.96
C ILE A 956 31.74 20.76 3.26
N GLY A 957 31.02 21.87 3.10
CA GLY A 957 31.59 23.13 2.60
C GLY A 957 32.30 23.90 3.70
N PHE A 958 33.48 24.46 3.40
CA PHE A 958 34.29 25.26 4.32
C PHE A 958 34.94 26.44 3.58
N VAL A 959 35.32 27.50 4.31
CA VAL A 959 36.01 28.65 3.69
C VAL A 959 37.50 28.32 3.52
N SER A 960 37.90 27.97 2.29
CA SER A 960 39.27 27.51 2.00
C SER A 960 40.25 28.65 1.77
N ASP A 961 39.81 29.74 1.13
CA ASP A 961 40.60 30.94 0.88
C ASP A 961 39.71 32.20 0.90
N LEU A 962 40.32 33.37 1.00
CA LEU A 962 39.67 34.68 1.06
C LEU A 962 40.30 35.62 0.04
N GLN A 963 39.67 35.78 -1.13
CA GLN A 963 40.18 36.70 -2.14
C GLN A 963 39.89 38.16 -1.74
N PRO A 964 40.90 39.04 -1.56
CA PRO A 964 40.66 40.42 -1.16
C PRO A 964 40.14 41.26 -2.34
N VAL A 965 38.93 41.79 -2.20
CA VAL A 965 38.32 42.73 -3.15
C VAL A 965 38.56 44.14 -2.64
N VAL A 966 39.37 44.91 -3.37
CA VAL A 966 39.79 46.27 -2.98
C VAL A 966 38.92 47.34 -3.65
N GLY A 967 38.47 48.31 -2.86
CA GLY A 967 37.75 49.51 -3.30
C GLY A 967 38.45 50.79 -2.84
N THR A 968 37.90 51.95 -3.21
CA THR A 968 38.46 53.25 -2.79
C THR A 968 38.33 53.42 -1.28
N SER A 969 39.46 53.26 -0.57
CA SER A 969 39.53 53.27 0.91
C SER A 969 38.71 52.17 1.61
N SER A 970 38.43 51.05 0.93
CA SER A 970 37.74 49.90 1.51
C SER A 970 38.37 48.58 1.05
N VAL A 971 38.27 47.54 1.89
CA VAL A 971 38.63 46.16 1.55
C VAL A 971 37.47 45.27 1.97
N ALA A 972 37.12 44.30 1.13
CA ALA A 972 36.24 43.19 1.47
C ALA A 972 36.97 41.88 1.17
N PHE A 973 36.49 40.78 1.73
CA PHE A 973 36.94 39.44 1.36
C PHE A 973 35.80 38.73 0.63
N ASP A 974 36.11 38.11 -0.51
CA ASP A 974 35.25 37.18 -1.22
C ASP A 974 35.68 35.75 -0.85
N PRO A 975 34.88 34.99 -0.09
CA PRO A 975 35.27 33.68 0.41
C PRO A 975 35.13 32.60 -0.66
N THR A 976 36.20 31.86 -0.94
CA THR A 976 36.11 30.65 -1.76
C THR A 976 35.68 29.48 -0.89
N ILE A 977 34.67 28.73 -1.34
CA ILE A 977 34.13 27.59 -0.61
C ILE A 977 34.78 26.31 -1.13
N GLY A 978 35.73 25.78 -0.36
CA GLY A 978 36.23 24.41 -0.54
C GLY A 978 35.18 23.40 -0.08
N ARG A 979 35.26 22.15 -0.57
CA ARG A 979 34.35 21.06 -0.19
C ARG A 979 35.11 19.81 0.14
N ILE A 980 35.01 19.32 1.38
CA ILE A 980 35.65 18.09 1.84
C ILE A 980 34.62 16.97 1.95
N ASN A 981 34.98 15.75 1.54
CA ASN A 981 34.11 14.57 1.61
C ASN A 981 34.50 13.69 2.81
N SER A 982 33.52 13.29 3.62
CA SER A 982 33.70 12.47 4.81
C SER A 982 32.72 11.29 4.82
N GLY A 983 33.20 10.06 5.02
CA GLY A 983 32.33 8.87 5.03
C GLY A 983 33.07 7.59 4.69
N PHE A 984 32.45 6.69 3.93
CA PHE A 984 33.13 5.49 3.44
C PHE A 984 32.90 5.26 1.94
N SER A 985 33.84 4.55 1.33
CA SER A 985 33.80 4.06 -0.05
C SER A 985 34.25 2.59 -0.06
N LEU A 986 33.55 1.75 -0.81
CA LEU A 986 33.87 0.35 -0.99
C LEU A 986 33.68 -0.01 -2.48
N ALA A 987 34.76 -0.39 -3.15
CA ALA A 987 34.72 -1.03 -4.46
C ALA A 987 35.15 -2.50 -4.31
N VAL A 988 34.36 -3.43 -4.86
CA VAL A 988 34.67 -4.86 -4.80
C VAL A 988 34.43 -5.49 -6.16
N ARG A 989 35.39 -6.33 -6.57
CA ARG A 989 35.24 -7.28 -7.68
C ARG A 989 35.45 -8.68 -7.15
N GLY A 990 34.52 -9.60 -7.41
CA GLY A 990 34.56 -10.94 -6.84
C GLY A 990 34.35 -12.05 -7.85
N VAL A 991 35.07 -13.16 -7.68
CA VAL A 991 34.88 -14.42 -8.42
C VAL A 991 34.67 -15.56 -7.43
N ALA A 992 33.57 -16.28 -7.58
CA ALA A 992 33.32 -17.52 -6.85
C ALA A 992 34.18 -18.67 -7.43
N SER A 993 34.76 -19.47 -6.54
CA SER A 993 35.46 -20.72 -6.88
C SER A 993 34.53 -21.70 -7.57
N ALA A 994 35.08 -22.58 -8.42
CA ALA A 994 34.32 -23.61 -9.14
C ALA A 994 33.57 -24.57 -8.21
N ASP A 995 34.10 -24.82 -7.00
CA ASP A 995 33.44 -25.62 -5.96
C ASP A 995 32.39 -24.84 -5.14
N ARG A 996 32.15 -23.56 -5.47
CA ARG A 996 31.24 -22.62 -4.77
C ARG A 996 31.43 -22.58 -3.25
N ARG A 997 32.67 -22.78 -2.79
CA ARG A 997 33.04 -22.72 -1.37
C ARG A 997 33.85 -21.48 -1.04
N TYR A 998 34.74 -21.04 -1.91
CA TYR A 998 35.54 -19.83 -1.70
C TYR A 998 35.14 -18.71 -2.67
N VAL A 999 35.33 -17.46 -2.24
CA VAL A 999 35.22 -16.27 -3.08
C VAL A 999 36.55 -15.53 -3.05
N THR A 1000 37.11 -15.24 -4.21
CA THR A 1000 38.28 -14.38 -4.36
C THR A 1000 37.80 -12.97 -4.68
N LEU A 1001 38.15 -12.01 -3.83
CA LEU A 1001 37.74 -10.62 -3.88
C LEU A 1001 38.97 -9.73 -4.12
N THR A 1002 38.86 -8.79 -5.06
CA THR A 1002 39.66 -7.57 -5.09
C THR A 1002 38.86 -6.49 -4.38
N VAL A 1003 39.43 -5.90 -3.34
CA VAL A 1003 38.74 -4.97 -2.43
C VAL A 1003 39.52 -3.66 -2.38
N GLN A 1004 38.81 -2.55 -2.59
CA GLN A 1004 39.27 -1.20 -2.29
C GLN A 1004 38.29 -0.62 -1.28
N ALA A 1005 38.72 -0.49 -0.03
CA ALA A 1005 37.90 0.01 1.07
C ALA A 1005 38.55 1.28 1.64
N GLY A 1006 37.81 2.38 1.67
CA GLY A 1006 38.21 3.64 2.27
C GLY A 1006 37.21 4.09 3.31
N VAL A 1007 37.69 4.58 4.45
CA VAL A 1007 36.88 5.26 5.47
C VAL A 1007 37.60 6.53 5.90
N SER A 1008 36.87 7.64 6.01
CA SER A 1008 37.38 8.90 6.52
C SER A 1008 36.56 9.38 7.71
N GLY A 1009 37.25 9.88 8.73
CA GLY A 1009 36.64 10.45 9.92
C GLY A 1009 35.90 11.76 9.63
N THR A 1010 35.19 12.27 10.63
CA THR A 1010 34.60 13.62 10.58
C THR A 1010 35.73 14.66 10.54
N PRO A 1011 35.74 15.60 9.58
CA PRO A 1011 36.80 16.60 9.48
C PRO A 1011 36.71 17.59 10.65
N THR A 1012 37.87 17.91 11.22
CA THR A 1012 38.04 18.96 12.23
C THR A 1012 38.54 20.23 11.56
N PHE A 1013 38.01 21.39 11.92
CA PHE A 1013 38.38 22.67 11.30
C PHE A 1013 39.13 23.57 12.29
N THR A 1014 40.38 23.92 11.96
CA THR A 1014 41.12 24.97 12.67
C THR A 1014 40.88 26.31 11.97
N SER A 1015 40.38 27.32 12.70
CA SER A 1015 40.22 28.67 12.17
C SER A 1015 41.54 29.45 12.25
N GLN A 1016 41.97 30.05 11.14
CA GLN A 1016 43.08 31.00 11.12
C GLN A 1016 42.57 32.38 10.68
N GLN A 1017 42.91 33.42 11.45
CA GLN A 1017 42.47 34.78 11.18
C GLN A 1017 43.42 35.48 10.20
N ILE A 1018 42.91 35.87 9.03
CA ILE A 1018 43.61 36.71 8.06
C ILE A 1018 43.15 38.15 8.25
N SER A 1019 44.06 39.11 8.16
CA SER A 1019 43.72 40.54 8.23
C SER A 1019 44.28 41.31 7.04
N ALA A 1020 43.51 42.28 6.55
CA ALA A 1020 43.89 43.19 5.48
C ALA A 1020 43.65 44.64 5.92
N ILE A 1021 44.50 45.55 5.44
CA ILE A 1021 44.48 46.97 5.80
C ILE A 1021 44.29 47.79 4.53
N ALA A 1022 43.23 48.61 4.48
CA ALA A 1022 42.97 49.52 3.37
C ALA A 1022 43.99 50.68 3.36
N GLY A 1023 44.83 50.75 2.33
CA GLY A 1023 45.81 51.82 2.15
C GLY A 1023 45.18 53.12 1.62
N GLY A 1024 44.85 54.05 2.52
CA GLY A 1024 44.33 55.37 2.16
C GLY A 1024 45.44 56.39 1.83
N THR A 1025 45.40 57.02 0.65
CA THR A 1025 46.32 58.10 0.27
C THR A 1025 45.94 59.43 0.91
N GLY A 1026 46.28 59.62 2.19
CA GLY A 1026 46.27 60.95 2.83
C GLY A 1026 46.01 60.98 4.33
N GLY A 1027 47.05 61.28 5.12
CA GLY A 1027 46.97 62.00 6.40
C GLY A 1027 46.01 61.53 7.50
N THR A 1028 46.56 60.80 8.48
CA THR A 1028 46.14 60.87 9.89
C THR A 1028 44.71 60.42 10.25
N GLN A 1029 44.12 59.48 9.50
CA GLN A 1029 43.08 58.57 10.03
C GLN A 1029 43.50 57.12 9.77
N GLY A 1030 43.31 56.26 10.78
CA GLY A 1030 43.68 54.86 10.69
C GLY A 1030 42.85 54.11 9.65
N GLY A 1031 43.52 53.38 8.75
CA GLY A 1031 42.83 52.49 7.83
C GLY A 1031 42.08 51.40 8.61
N ALA A 1032 40.86 51.08 8.18
CA ALA A 1032 40.09 50.01 8.78
C ALA A 1032 40.79 48.66 8.54
N THR A 1033 41.34 48.07 9.60
CA THR A 1033 41.77 46.67 9.59
C THR A 1033 40.53 45.79 9.57
N ILE A 1034 40.36 45.03 8.50
CA ILE A 1034 39.27 44.06 8.38
C ILE A 1034 39.89 42.67 8.48
N SER A 1035 39.36 41.86 9.39
CA SER A 1035 39.81 40.49 9.60
C SER A 1035 38.69 39.50 9.32
N SER A 1036 39.02 38.39 8.67
CA SER A 1036 38.13 37.28 8.41
C SER A 1036 38.88 35.97 8.62
N ASN A 1037 38.16 34.88 8.84
CA ASN A 1037 38.75 33.58 9.18
C ASN A 1037 38.72 32.65 7.96
N ILE A 1038 39.85 32.04 7.64
CA ILE A 1038 39.89 30.80 6.83
C ILE A 1038 39.74 29.59 7.75
N GLN A 1039 39.25 28.49 7.20
CA GLN A 1039 39.13 27.21 7.89
C GLN A 1039 40.10 26.21 7.25
N VAL A 1040 41.06 25.71 8.03
CA VAL A 1040 41.95 24.63 7.61
C VAL A 1040 41.37 23.32 8.10
N PRO A 1041 40.89 22.42 7.21
CA PRO A 1041 40.41 21.10 7.60
C PRO A 1041 41.56 20.14 7.87
N GLN A 1042 41.40 19.32 8.91
CA GLN A 1042 42.16 18.10 9.15
C GLN A 1042 41.19 16.92 9.12
N ILE A 1043 41.53 15.87 8.38
CA ILE A 1043 40.72 14.65 8.26
C ILE A 1043 41.63 13.43 8.31
N ASP A 1044 41.23 12.42 9.06
CA ASP A 1044 41.91 11.12 9.08
C ASP A 1044 41.27 10.22 8.02
N VAL A 1045 42.08 9.69 7.10
CA VAL A 1045 41.64 8.78 6.02
C VAL A 1045 42.39 7.46 6.14
N THR A 1046 41.65 6.36 6.23
CA THR A 1046 42.18 5.00 6.18
C THR A 1046 41.74 4.33 4.89
N GLN A 1047 42.68 3.86 4.07
CA GLN A 1047 42.40 3.11 2.85
C GLN A 1047 43.14 1.76 2.83
N VAL A 1048 42.44 0.72 2.36
CA VAL A 1048 42.96 -0.65 2.17
C VAL A 1048 42.62 -1.11 0.75
N ASN A 1049 43.66 -1.41 -0.04
CA ASN A 1049 43.53 -1.97 -1.39
C ASN A 1049 44.21 -3.35 -1.40
N THR A 1050 43.45 -4.43 -1.55
CA THR A 1050 43.98 -5.81 -1.39
C THR A 1050 43.21 -6.85 -2.22
N GLY A 1051 43.86 -7.98 -2.50
CA GLY A 1051 43.27 -9.17 -3.11
C GLY A 1051 43.27 -10.32 -2.12
N VAL A 1052 42.09 -10.85 -1.78
CA VAL A 1052 41.91 -11.86 -0.71
C VAL A 1052 40.95 -12.96 -1.14
N THR A 1053 41.18 -14.18 -0.65
CA THR A 1053 40.25 -15.31 -0.81
C THR A 1053 39.62 -15.64 0.53
N VAL A 1054 38.30 -15.68 0.59
CA VAL A 1054 37.50 -15.86 1.81
C VAL A 1054 36.53 -17.02 1.62
N PRO A 1055 36.33 -17.92 2.60
CA PRO A 1055 35.29 -18.93 2.55
C PRO A 1055 33.88 -18.29 2.55
N ASP A 1056 32.93 -18.93 1.87
CA ASP A 1056 31.53 -18.51 1.85
C ASP A 1056 30.94 -18.41 3.27
N ARG A 1057 30.23 -17.31 3.53
CA ARG A 1057 29.69 -16.87 4.83
C ARG A 1057 30.73 -16.69 5.95
N GLY A 1058 32.01 -16.91 5.68
CA GLY A 1058 33.10 -16.67 6.62
C GLY A 1058 33.55 -15.21 6.63
N THR A 1059 34.20 -14.80 7.71
CA THR A 1059 34.69 -13.43 7.90
C THR A 1059 36.21 -13.41 7.85
N LEU A 1060 36.80 -12.47 7.12
CA LEU A 1060 38.23 -12.19 7.09
C LEU A 1060 38.50 -10.74 7.54
N LEU A 1061 39.43 -10.54 8.48
CA LEU A 1061 40.02 -9.23 8.78
C LEU A 1061 40.98 -8.85 7.64
N ILE A 1062 40.63 -7.83 6.84
CA ILE A 1062 41.44 -7.40 5.69
C ILE A 1062 42.43 -6.28 6.02
N GLY A 1063 42.19 -5.55 7.12
CA GLY A 1063 43.05 -4.45 7.56
C GLY A 1063 42.52 -3.77 8.83
N GLY A 1064 43.26 -2.78 9.30
CA GLY A 1064 42.92 -2.03 10.51
C GLY A 1064 44.10 -1.26 11.07
N GLN A 1065 43.86 -0.46 12.10
CA GLN A 1065 44.83 0.33 12.84
C GLN A 1065 44.49 0.27 14.33
N ARG A 1066 45.49 0.06 15.20
CA ARG A 1066 45.37 0.28 16.64
C ARG A 1066 46.36 1.35 17.05
N LEU A 1067 45.83 2.42 17.63
CA LEU A 1067 46.58 3.54 18.19
C LEU A 1067 46.36 3.53 19.71
N THR A 1068 47.41 3.78 20.47
CA THR A 1068 47.33 3.92 21.92
C THR A 1068 48.24 5.07 22.33
N THR A 1069 47.64 6.07 22.98
CA THR A 1069 48.31 7.24 23.52
C THR A 1069 48.20 7.17 25.03
N GLU A 1070 49.32 7.34 25.74
CA GLU A 1070 49.39 7.31 27.19
C GLU A 1070 50.19 8.53 27.66
N LEU A 1071 49.60 9.34 28.54
CA LEU A 1071 50.19 10.54 29.10
C LEU A 1071 50.04 10.49 30.62
N GLU A 1072 51.16 10.29 31.32
CA GLU A 1072 51.25 10.38 32.76
C GLU A 1072 51.95 11.69 33.16
N LEU A 1073 51.31 12.47 34.04
CA LEU A 1073 51.83 13.70 34.62
C LEU A 1073 51.82 13.59 36.14
N GLU A 1074 53.00 13.52 36.78
CA GLU A 1074 53.15 13.63 38.24
C GLU A 1074 53.84 14.95 38.61
N THR A 1075 53.20 15.76 39.44
CA THR A 1075 53.74 17.03 39.97
C THR A 1075 53.63 17.02 41.50
N GLY A 1076 54.64 17.47 42.22
CA GLY A 1076 54.59 17.47 43.68
C GLY A 1076 55.58 18.41 44.36
N VAL A 1077 55.35 18.65 45.65
CA VAL A 1077 56.20 19.54 46.46
C VAL A 1077 57.57 18.89 46.65
N PRO A 1078 58.69 19.56 46.32
CA PRO A 1078 60.03 19.00 46.51
C PRO A 1078 60.29 18.55 47.96
N VAL A 1079 61.04 17.47 48.13
CA VAL A 1079 61.31 16.78 49.42
C VAL A 1079 60.08 16.12 50.05
N LEU A 1080 58.96 16.83 50.23
CA LEU A 1080 57.76 16.29 50.91
C LEU A 1080 57.09 15.17 50.12
N SER A 1081 57.01 15.31 48.79
CA SER A 1081 56.60 14.24 47.85
C SER A 1081 57.40 12.94 47.96
N LYS A 1082 58.58 12.92 48.60
CA LYS A 1082 59.44 11.74 48.72
C LYS A 1082 59.38 11.04 50.07
N LEU A 1083 58.61 11.58 51.02
CA LEU A 1083 58.48 11.00 52.36
C LEU A 1083 57.44 9.87 52.36
N PRO A 1084 57.77 8.64 52.81
CA PRO A 1084 56.80 7.55 52.85
C PRO A 1084 55.62 7.89 53.77
N VAL A 1085 54.46 7.27 53.51
CA VAL A 1085 53.16 7.52 54.16
C VAL A 1085 52.53 8.88 53.84
N ILE A 1086 53.29 9.98 53.84
CA ILE A 1086 52.74 11.33 53.58
C ILE A 1086 52.89 11.85 52.14
N ASN A 1087 53.74 11.20 51.31
CA ASN A 1087 53.95 11.52 49.88
C ASN A 1087 52.65 11.92 49.16
N ARG A 1088 51.58 11.11 49.31
CA ARG A 1088 50.32 11.31 48.57
C ARG A 1088 49.62 12.64 48.84
N PHE A 1089 49.81 13.26 50.01
CA PHE A 1089 49.28 14.61 50.29
C PHE A 1089 50.07 15.75 49.61
N PHE A 1090 51.22 15.43 48.99
CA PHE A 1090 52.14 16.39 48.37
C PHE A 1090 52.49 16.01 46.91
N THR A 1091 51.70 15.13 46.29
CA THR A 1091 51.85 14.68 44.90
C THR A 1091 50.49 14.64 44.22
N ASN A 1092 50.39 15.31 43.08
CA ASN A 1092 49.22 15.34 42.22
C ASN A 1092 49.58 14.57 40.94
N ARG A 1093 48.74 13.61 40.57
CA ARG A 1093 48.93 12.72 39.42
C ARG A 1093 47.72 12.82 38.49
N ALA A 1094 47.99 12.97 37.20
CA ALA A 1094 47.00 12.78 36.14
C ALA A 1094 47.50 11.70 35.17
N GLU A 1095 46.64 10.74 34.86
CA GLU A 1095 46.87 9.68 33.88
C GLU A 1095 45.77 9.77 32.82
N VAL A 1096 46.16 10.00 31.57
CA VAL A 1096 45.28 9.98 30.39
C VAL A 1096 45.72 8.81 29.52
N ARG A 1097 44.80 7.91 29.20
CA ARG A 1097 45.04 6.83 28.23
C ARG A 1097 43.91 6.78 27.22
N GLU A 1098 44.26 6.98 25.96
CA GLU A 1098 43.36 6.91 24.81
C GLU A 1098 43.76 5.70 23.97
N GLU A 1099 42.81 4.80 23.71
CA GLU A 1099 43.02 3.63 22.85
C GLU A 1099 41.97 3.59 21.74
N SER A 1100 42.41 3.73 20.50
CA SER A 1100 41.54 3.70 19.31
C SER A 1100 41.92 2.54 18.40
N THR A 1101 40.96 1.67 18.09
CA THR A 1101 41.13 0.50 17.23
C THR A 1101 40.10 0.50 16.10
N LEU A 1102 40.54 0.71 14.87
CA LEU A 1102 39.78 0.51 13.65
C LEU A 1102 40.09 -0.88 13.08
N MET A 1103 39.05 -1.65 12.76
CA MET A 1103 39.16 -2.92 12.04
C MET A 1103 38.25 -2.92 10.82
N ILE A 1104 38.75 -3.44 9.71
CA ILE A 1104 38.03 -3.59 8.45
C ILE A 1104 37.94 -5.08 8.15
N LEU A 1105 36.72 -5.62 8.26
CA LEU A 1105 36.42 -7.02 8.01
C LEU A 1105 35.58 -7.16 6.74
N ILE A 1106 35.64 -8.32 6.11
CA ILE A 1106 34.84 -8.65 4.94
C ILE A 1106 34.27 -10.07 5.06
N LYS A 1107 33.02 -10.23 4.61
CA LYS A 1107 32.26 -11.48 4.64
C LYS A 1107 31.47 -11.62 3.34
N PRO A 1108 31.98 -12.39 2.35
CA PRO A 1108 31.18 -12.73 1.18
C PRO A 1108 30.17 -13.82 1.52
N THR A 1109 29.01 -13.75 0.86
CA THR A 1109 27.97 -14.78 0.84
C THR A 1109 27.61 -15.05 -0.62
N ILE A 1110 27.81 -16.28 -1.06
CA ILE A 1110 27.46 -16.77 -2.39
C ILE A 1110 25.94 -17.02 -2.41
N LEU A 1111 25.24 -16.26 -3.25
CA LEU A 1111 23.81 -16.40 -3.49
C LEU A 1111 23.61 -17.22 -4.76
N ILE A 1112 23.04 -18.42 -4.60
CA ILE A 1112 22.73 -19.34 -5.69
C ILE A 1112 21.20 -19.40 -5.76
N GLN A 1113 20.62 -18.94 -6.87
CA GLN A 1113 19.17 -18.80 -7.02
C GLN A 1113 18.42 -20.10 -6.68
N ASN A 1114 18.87 -21.23 -7.23
CA ASN A 1114 18.32 -22.55 -6.95
C ASN A 1114 18.35 -22.91 -5.44
N GLU A 1115 19.44 -22.61 -4.72
CA GLU A 1115 19.53 -22.90 -3.27
C GLU A 1115 18.58 -22.02 -2.45
N GLU A 1116 18.43 -20.74 -2.81
CA GLU A 1116 17.51 -19.82 -2.15
C GLU A 1116 16.04 -20.11 -2.50
N GLU A 1117 15.73 -20.58 -3.71
CA GLU A 1117 14.40 -21.08 -4.07
C GLU A 1117 14.00 -22.31 -3.23
N GLU A 1118 14.87 -23.31 -3.14
CA GLU A 1118 14.61 -24.53 -2.35
C GLU A 1118 14.54 -24.25 -0.84
N LYS A 1119 15.31 -23.28 -0.35
CA LYS A 1119 15.26 -22.81 1.05
C LYS A 1119 13.98 -22.05 1.39
N ASN A 1120 13.43 -21.28 0.44
CA ASN A 1120 12.16 -20.56 0.61
C ASN A 1120 10.94 -21.44 0.32
N PHE A 1121 11.07 -22.41 -0.59
CA PHE A 1121 10.02 -23.33 -1.02
C PHE A 1121 10.54 -24.78 -1.07
N PRO A 1122 10.68 -25.46 0.08
CA PRO A 1122 11.20 -26.83 0.14
C PRO A 1122 10.36 -27.81 -0.69
N GLY A 1123 11.02 -28.60 -1.53
CA GLY A 1123 10.41 -29.52 -2.48
C GLY A 1123 9.89 -28.87 -3.77
N LEU A 1124 10.05 -27.56 -3.97
CA LEU A 1124 9.67 -26.89 -5.22
C LEU A 1124 10.51 -27.41 -6.39
N GLN A 1125 11.83 -27.61 -6.20
CA GLN A 1125 12.66 -28.18 -7.26
C GLN A 1125 12.17 -29.59 -7.63
N ASP A 1126 11.81 -30.43 -6.65
CA ASP A 1126 11.29 -31.78 -6.91
C ASP A 1126 9.93 -31.76 -7.62
N GLN A 1127 9.06 -30.78 -7.34
CA GLN A 1127 7.78 -30.60 -8.03
C GLN A 1127 7.97 -30.09 -9.46
N LEU A 1128 8.86 -29.12 -9.68
CA LEU A 1128 9.21 -28.63 -11.02
C LEU A 1128 9.92 -29.69 -11.86
N ARG A 1129 10.75 -30.53 -11.24
CA ARG A 1129 11.42 -31.69 -11.86
C ARG A 1129 10.45 -32.84 -12.18
N ASN A 1130 9.30 -32.92 -11.52
CA ASN A 1130 8.30 -33.99 -11.70
C ASN A 1130 6.87 -33.44 -11.57
N PRO A 1131 6.37 -32.69 -12.59
CA PRO A 1131 5.09 -32.00 -12.54
C PRO A 1131 3.85 -32.90 -12.64
N PHE A 1132 4.02 -34.23 -12.66
CA PHE A 1132 2.95 -35.22 -12.84
C PHE A 1132 2.81 -36.16 -11.62
N ARG A 1133 3.10 -35.66 -10.41
CA ARG A 1133 3.06 -36.42 -9.17
C ARG A 1133 1.81 -36.15 -8.32
#